data_AF-A0A4R5FR81-F1
#
_entry.id   AF-A0A4R5FR81-F1
#
_cell.length_a   1.000
_cell.length_b   1.000
_cell.length_c   1.000
_cell.angle_alpha   90.00
_cell.angle_beta   90.00
_cell.angle_gamma   90.00
#
_symmetry.space_group_name_H-M   'P 1'
#
loop_
_entity.id
_entity.type
_entity.pdbx_description
1 polymer ?
#
loop_
_entity_poly.entity_id
_entity_poly.type
_entity_poly.pdbx_seq_one_letter_code
_entity_poly.pdbx_strand_id
1 'polypeptide(L)'
;MMNLRNISIKSKLVLMQVFTSAFVLGICITAFVLIDIKGFKDRKVKSSFAIAQVVGFNSISSLEFMDNASAKKILSELTAQNDILNVNILDKKGNVFASYTKPGSDPRYRFSVPVMGEKSFLFTNQNLFVYSKIKKDKETIGLVCIRFELSELNKIKMDVLRMGIVLLIVGIGLAFLIAIFIKKYISKPVLNLVTGIQQIKDTGDYKIRMAVEGKDEISILSLGLNDMLSTIEKRDNEVAQSKEQLNEQNALLQSVIQNMGDGLIVVDENRKFIFWNAAGERIIGIGPMDIPQERWAQTYGFFLPDTKTIFDTNEFPLVKALNGEEVDNMEIFIQNYKKPEGLFVIVTARPLKSPSGEITGGVLVIHDITELKNSENEIKKLNEELEQKVTERTAQLAEAIETLRKSEEKYREIVENIGDVVHTSDYKGFFTYINPASIKLTGYTPDELIGKHFSELVAPEWKDRVAEFYLNQFKNKIDESLFSFPIITKSGEQKWVEQTVMQLREGNKITGHKSILRDVTERKAAEQKLKESEGQLQTIFNEAPDALIVINDEGIIIRWNPQAEKIFGWTLGEVLGKPMRDLIIPVQHREAHTKGFENFLITAEGPIINKTIEITALNKQNVEFEIELTVSPATILGRYIFIAFIKDISLRKKMENEKIEADKLVRLNELKLKLILENIGEGIIVTDSQKRIVLSNRMAEEIIGIKQDSAMPTTLDWSTKYDLYYPDEVTVFPAQNLPLEKALKGESTDDVEIIIEDTETKTKKRVVISGRPIIDENNYVIAAVANIKDITYYKELEVALEESEQKYRKLIGFKKG
;
A
#
# COMPACT_ATOMS: atom_id res chain seq x y z
N MET A 1 53.27 -2.69 -9.45
CA MET A 1 52.13 -3.21 -8.65
C MET A 1 50.92 -3.35 -9.56
N MET A 2 50.09 -4.38 -9.38
CA MET A 2 48.90 -4.61 -10.22
C MET A 2 47.72 -3.77 -9.68
N ASN A 3 46.94 -3.11 -10.55
CA ASN A 3 45.94 -2.14 -10.12
C ASN A 3 44.66 -2.81 -9.57
N LEU A 4 44.68 -3.14 -8.28
CA LEU A 4 43.63 -3.89 -7.59
C LEU A 4 42.26 -3.18 -7.51
N ARG A 5 42.16 -1.86 -7.79
CA ARG A 5 40.88 -1.13 -7.62
C ARG A 5 39.76 -1.69 -8.50
N ASN A 6 40.01 -1.86 -9.80
CA ASN A 6 38.99 -2.19 -10.80
C ASN A 6 38.62 -3.69 -10.86
N ILE A 7 39.13 -4.51 -9.93
CA ILE A 7 38.84 -5.96 -9.87
C ILE A 7 37.58 -6.19 -9.03
N SER A 8 36.67 -7.06 -9.49
CA SER A 8 35.42 -7.37 -8.77
C SER A 8 35.67 -7.92 -7.36
N ILE A 9 34.74 -7.71 -6.42
CA ILE A 9 34.86 -8.21 -5.04
C ILE A 9 35.03 -9.74 -5.02
N LYS A 10 34.29 -10.45 -5.88
CA LYS A 10 34.40 -11.90 -6.11
C LYS A 10 35.81 -12.31 -6.55
N SER A 11 36.41 -11.57 -7.48
CA SER A 11 37.78 -11.80 -7.95
C SER A 11 38.84 -11.42 -6.89
N LYS A 12 38.60 -10.38 -6.07
CA LYS A 12 39.45 -10.01 -4.93
C LYS A 12 39.46 -11.09 -3.86
N LEU A 13 38.30 -11.67 -3.54
CA LEU A 13 38.16 -12.71 -2.51
C LEU A 13 38.82 -14.03 -2.95
N VAL A 14 38.64 -14.43 -4.21
CA VAL A 14 39.39 -15.56 -4.82
C VAL A 14 40.91 -15.29 -4.79
N LEU A 15 41.35 -14.09 -5.21
CA LEU A 15 42.77 -13.73 -5.17
C LEU A 15 43.32 -13.78 -3.73
N MET A 16 42.54 -13.35 -2.74
CA MET A 16 42.90 -13.44 -1.33
C MET A 16 43.02 -14.89 -0.85
N GLN A 17 42.06 -15.77 -1.18
CA GLN A 17 42.13 -17.19 -0.84
C GLN A 17 43.33 -17.91 -1.49
N VAL A 18 43.63 -17.61 -2.76
CA VAL A 18 44.83 -18.12 -3.44
C VAL A 18 46.09 -17.61 -2.73
N PHE A 19 46.14 -16.32 -2.37
CA PHE A 19 47.29 -15.72 -1.71
C PHE A 19 47.51 -16.25 -0.29
N THR A 20 46.46 -16.42 0.53
CA THR A 20 46.56 -17.02 1.86
C THR A 20 46.98 -18.48 1.79
N SER A 21 46.46 -19.24 0.83
CA SER A 21 46.82 -20.65 0.64
C SER A 21 48.28 -20.81 0.23
N ALA A 22 48.74 -19.99 -0.72
CA ALA A 22 50.14 -19.96 -1.15
C ALA A 22 51.08 -19.46 -0.03
N PHE A 23 50.65 -18.50 0.78
CA PHE A 23 51.42 -17.97 1.92
C PHE A 23 51.56 -19.00 3.05
N VAL A 24 50.47 -19.68 3.43
CA VAL A 24 50.50 -20.78 4.41
C VAL A 24 51.38 -21.93 3.91
N LEU A 25 51.23 -22.34 2.64
CA LEU A 25 52.07 -23.37 2.04
C LEU A 25 53.56 -22.97 2.04
N GLY A 26 53.87 -21.70 1.71
CA GLY A 26 55.21 -21.13 1.78
C GLY A 26 55.81 -21.10 3.19
N ILE A 27 54.99 -20.84 4.22
CA ILE A 27 55.40 -20.95 5.63
C ILE A 27 55.69 -22.40 5.98
N CYS A 28 54.83 -23.36 5.61
CA CYS A 28 55.04 -24.78 5.88
C CYS A 28 56.31 -25.31 5.20
N ILE A 29 56.57 -24.93 3.94
CA ILE A 29 57.81 -25.26 3.21
C ILE A 29 59.02 -24.66 3.94
N THR A 30 58.97 -23.38 4.31
CA THR A 30 60.05 -22.69 5.04
C THR A 30 60.33 -23.36 6.39
N ALA A 31 59.30 -23.73 7.15
CA ALA A 31 59.43 -24.44 8.41
C ALA A 31 60.08 -25.82 8.22
N PHE A 32 59.67 -26.58 7.21
CA PHE A 32 60.27 -27.87 6.87
C PHE A 32 61.75 -27.75 6.47
N VAL A 33 62.10 -26.75 5.65
CA VAL A 33 63.49 -26.41 5.30
C VAL A 33 64.32 -26.14 6.56
N LEU A 34 63.81 -25.34 7.50
CA LEU A 34 64.52 -25.01 8.74
C LEU A 34 64.69 -26.24 9.65
N ILE A 35 63.68 -27.11 9.73
CA ILE A 35 63.71 -28.36 10.51
C ILE A 35 64.76 -29.33 9.96
N ASP A 36 64.80 -29.62 8.66
CA ASP A 36 65.79 -30.58 8.14
C ASP A 36 67.20 -29.97 8.01
N ILE A 37 67.35 -28.66 7.76
CA ILE A 37 68.66 -27.99 7.87
C ILE A 37 69.22 -28.13 9.30
N LYS A 38 68.37 -27.97 10.32
CA LYS A 38 68.77 -28.19 11.73
C LYS A 38 69.09 -29.66 11.98
N GLY A 39 68.20 -30.58 11.59
CA GLY A 39 68.39 -32.02 11.72
C GLY A 39 69.67 -32.52 11.05
N PHE A 40 69.99 -32.05 9.84
CA PHE A 40 71.25 -32.35 9.16
C PHE A 40 72.45 -31.86 9.95
N LYS A 41 72.44 -30.60 10.44
CA LYS A 41 73.53 -30.04 11.24
C LYS A 41 73.77 -30.85 12.52
N ASP A 42 72.70 -31.19 13.24
CA ASP A 42 72.77 -31.96 14.48
C ASP A 42 73.28 -33.39 14.22
N ARG A 43 72.81 -34.06 13.16
CA ARG A 43 73.33 -35.36 12.68
C ARG A 43 74.82 -35.29 12.31
N LYS A 44 75.23 -34.26 11.55
CA LYS A 44 76.62 -34.09 11.08
C LYS A 44 77.57 -33.83 12.25
N VAL A 45 77.22 -32.92 13.18
CA VAL A 45 78.01 -32.67 14.42
C VAL A 45 78.22 -33.97 15.21
N LYS A 46 77.17 -34.76 15.44
CA LYS A 46 77.27 -36.00 16.21
C LYS A 46 78.22 -37.02 15.55
N SER A 47 78.13 -37.19 14.23
CA SER A 47 79.02 -38.08 13.46
C SER A 47 80.47 -37.58 13.45
N SER A 48 80.67 -36.32 13.08
CA SER A 48 81.98 -35.67 13.03
C SER A 48 82.70 -35.64 14.39
N PHE A 49 81.97 -35.54 15.50
CA PHE A 49 82.55 -35.61 16.84
C PHE A 49 83.00 -37.03 17.22
N ALA A 50 82.24 -38.07 16.85
CA ALA A 50 82.68 -39.45 17.04
C ALA A 50 83.98 -39.75 16.27
N ILE A 51 84.10 -39.27 15.03
CA ILE A 51 85.33 -39.37 14.23
C ILE A 51 86.50 -38.65 14.94
N ALA A 52 86.29 -37.43 15.43
CA ALA A 52 87.32 -36.68 16.18
C ALA A 52 87.71 -37.33 17.52
N GLN A 53 86.81 -38.11 18.15
CA GLN A 53 87.13 -38.94 19.31
C GLN A 53 87.97 -40.17 18.95
N VAL A 54 87.63 -40.90 17.88
CA VAL A 54 88.40 -42.08 17.42
C VAL A 54 89.81 -41.70 16.99
N VAL A 55 89.96 -40.62 16.20
CA VAL A 55 91.27 -40.09 15.82
C VAL A 55 92.07 -39.68 17.07
N GLY A 56 91.42 -39.05 18.04
CA GLY A 56 92.06 -38.64 19.29
C GLY A 56 92.55 -39.82 20.13
N PHE A 57 91.72 -40.86 20.27
CA PHE A 57 92.05 -42.08 21.00
C PHE A 57 93.24 -42.82 20.37
N ASN A 58 93.20 -43.06 19.06
CA ASN A 58 94.29 -43.73 18.34
C ASN A 58 95.61 -42.94 18.42
N SER A 59 95.54 -41.61 18.57
CA SER A 59 96.71 -40.72 18.63
C SER A 59 97.36 -40.61 20.02
N ILE A 60 96.77 -41.20 21.07
CA ILE A 60 97.29 -41.11 22.46
C ILE A 60 98.76 -41.57 22.52
N SER A 61 99.04 -42.80 22.06
CA SER A 61 100.39 -43.37 22.13
C SER A 61 101.40 -42.60 21.28
N SER A 62 100.99 -42.10 20.11
CA SER A 62 101.86 -41.30 19.24
C SER A 62 102.23 -39.95 19.87
N LEU A 63 101.30 -39.29 20.57
CA LEU A 63 101.60 -38.07 21.34
C LEU A 63 102.49 -38.35 22.54
N GLU A 64 102.26 -39.46 23.25
CA GLU A 64 103.02 -39.85 24.44
C GLU A 64 104.49 -40.18 24.12
N PHE A 65 104.75 -40.96 23.07
CA PHE A 65 106.12 -41.29 22.62
C PHE A 65 106.71 -40.26 21.64
N MET A 66 106.01 -39.15 21.40
CA MET A 66 106.35 -38.11 20.40
C MET A 66 106.59 -38.63 18.96
N ASP A 67 106.03 -39.80 18.62
CA ASP A 67 106.14 -40.40 17.28
C ASP A 67 105.22 -39.69 16.26
N ASN A 68 105.83 -38.75 15.56
CA ASN A 68 105.24 -38.01 14.46
C ASN A 68 104.83 -38.90 13.26
N ALA A 69 105.56 -40.00 13.02
CA ALA A 69 105.36 -40.87 11.87
C ALA A 69 104.11 -41.76 12.05
N SER A 70 103.93 -42.36 13.23
CA SER A 70 102.70 -43.10 13.54
C SER A 70 101.46 -42.19 13.54
N ALA A 71 101.55 -40.97 14.09
CA ALA A 71 100.45 -40.01 14.01
C ALA A 71 100.09 -39.64 12.56
N LYS A 72 101.09 -39.40 11.70
CA LYS A 72 100.87 -39.18 10.26
C LYS A 72 100.25 -40.40 9.58
N LYS A 73 100.62 -41.62 9.96
CA LYS A 73 100.01 -42.84 9.41
C LYS A 73 98.53 -42.93 9.78
N ILE A 74 98.17 -42.75 11.06
CA ILE A 74 96.77 -42.72 11.53
C ILE A 74 95.96 -41.66 10.76
N LEU A 75 96.53 -40.48 10.52
CA LEU A 75 95.86 -39.44 9.72
C LEU A 75 95.78 -39.77 8.22
N SER A 76 96.70 -40.55 7.66
CA SER A 76 96.65 -40.98 6.25
C SER A 76 95.57 -42.02 5.97
N GLU A 77 95.18 -42.81 6.97
CA GLU A 77 94.09 -43.80 6.87
C GLU A 77 92.70 -43.11 6.82
N LEU A 78 92.61 -41.83 7.19
CA LEU A 78 91.39 -41.00 7.06
C LEU A 78 91.06 -40.59 5.61
N THR A 79 91.93 -40.90 4.64
CA THR A 79 91.68 -40.67 3.20
C THR A 79 90.42 -41.34 2.67
N ALA A 80 89.90 -42.37 3.37
CA ALA A 80 88.63 -43.02 3.05
C ALA A 80 87.38 -42.16 3.29
N GLN A 81 87.46 -41.06 4.06
CA GLN A 81 86.32 -40.17 4.30
C GLN A 81 86.35 -38.92 3.40
N ASN A 82 85.39 -38.86 2.47
CA ASN A 82 85.37 -37.85 1.40
C ASN A 82 85.08 -36.42 1.88
N ASP A 83 84.48 -36.22 3.05
CA ASP A 83 84.10 -34.90 3.57
C ASP A 83 85.15 -34.27 4.50
N ILE A 84 86.20 -34.99 4.89
CA ILE A 84 87.32 -34.45 5.66
C ILE A 84 88.24 -33.63 4.72
N LEU A 85 88.38 -32.33 4.99
CA LEU A 85 89.26 -31.43 4.23
C LEU A 85 90.64 -31.28 4.86
N ASN A 86 90.70 -31.12 6.19
CA ASN A 86 91.93 -30.97 6.96
C ASN A 86 91.74 -31.62 8.35
N VAL A 87 92.81 -32.18 8.92
CA VAL A 87 92.88 -32.66 10.31
C VAL A 87 94.19 -32.21 10.92
N ASN A 88 94.16 -31.60 12.11
CA ASN A 88 95.35 -31.34 12.92
C ASN A 88 95.23 -32.03 14.28
N ILE A 89 96.28 -32.74 14.67
CA ILE A 89 96.55 -33.16 16.05
C ILE A 89 97.47 -32.12 16.66
N LEU A 90 97.08 -31.55 17.80
CA LEU A 90 97.86 -30.56 18.55
C LEU A 90 98.43 -31.18 19.84
N ASP A 91 99.63 -30.75 20.22
CA ASP A 91 100.27 -31.11 21.50
C ASP A 91 99.64 -30.37 22.70
N LYS A 92 100.11 -30.68 23.91
CA LYS A 92 99.68 -30.04 25.18
C LYS A 92 99.97 -28.51 25.25
N LYS A 93 100.80 -27.98 24.34
CA LYS A 93 101.13 -26.54 24.20
C LYS A 93 100.35 -25.86 23.07
N GLY A 94 99.58 -26.61 22.26
CA GLY A 94 98.83 -26.12 21.11
C GLY A 94 99.59 -26.13 19.77
N ASN A 95 100.82 -26.66 19.72
CA ASN A 95 101.58 -26.78 18.47
C ASN A 95 101.02 -27.92 17.60
N VAL A 96 101.10 -27.79 16.29
CA VAL A 96 100.70 -28.86 15.36
C VAL A 96 101.70 -30.02 15.46
N PHE A 97 101.27 -31.12 16.07
CA PHE A 97 102.04 -32.35 16.19
C PHE A 97 101.99 -33.14 14.87
N ALA A 98 100.79 -33.37 14.33
CA ALA A 98 100.61 -33.98 13.01
C ALA A 98 99.43 -33.35 12.27
N SER A 99 99.49 -33.34 10.94
CA SER A 99 98.48 -32.71 10.09
C SER A 99 98.23 -33.52 8.82
N TYR A 100 96.96 -33.64 8.44
CA TYR A 100 96.50 -34.14 7.15
C TYR A 100 95.69 -33.06 6.43
N THR A 101 95.80 -33.05 5.10
CA THR A 101 95.10 -32.14 4.19
C THR A 101 94.74 -32.95 2.95
N LYS A 102 93.46 -32.95 2.59
CA LYS A 102 92.96 -33.67 1.42
C LYS A 102 93.57 -33.08 0.14
N PRO A 103 94.08 -33.90 -0.80
CA PRO A 103 94.56 -33.39 -2.09
C PRO A 103 93.53 -32.51 -2.78
N GLY A 104 93.94 -31.30 -3.19
CA GLY A 104 93.06 -30.28 -3.78
C GLY A 104 92.42 -29.29 -2.80
N SER A 105 92.54 -29.47 -1.48
CA SER A 105 92.20 -28.43 -0.49
C SER A 105 93.42 -27.56 -0.15
N ASP A 106 93.21 -26.33 0.35
CA ASP A 106 94.30 -25.37 0.59
C ASP A 106 95.26 -25.85 1.72
N PRO A 107 96.54 -26.14 1.41
CA PRO A 107 97.51 -26.61 2.40
C PRO A 107 98.05 -25.48 3.30
N ARG A 108 97.73 -24.20 3.01
CA ARG A 108 98.10 -23.06 3.87
C ARG A 108 97.00 -22.71 4.87
N TYR A 109 95.87 -23.42 4.85
CA TYR A 109 94.74 -23.15 5.74
C TYR A 109 95.09 -23.38 7.21
N ARG A 110 95.20 -22.30 7.99
CA ARG A 110 95.39 -22.35 9.44
C ARG A 110 94.05 -22.42 10.16
N PHE A 111 93.87 -23.48 10.95
CA PHE A 111 92.75 -23.58 11.89
C PHE A 111 92.82 -22.45 12.93
N SER A 112 91.72 -21.74 13.13
CA SER A 112 91.53 -20.89 14.31
C SER A 112 91.28 -21.79 15.51
N VAL A 113 92.32 -22.09 16.29
CA VAL A 113 92.19 -22.89 17.53
C VAL A 113 91.41 -22.07 18.56
N PRO A 114 90.22 -22.51 19.01
CA PRO A 114 89.49 -21.81 20.05
C PRO A 114 90.25 -21.92 21.37
N VAL A 115 90.23 -20.84 22.17
CA VAL A 115 90.75 -20.86 23.54
C VAL A 115 90.10 -22.02 24.31
N MET A 116 90.90 -22.73 25.11
CA MET A 116 90.54 -23.99 25.78
C MET A 116 89.40 -23.83 26.80
N GLY A 117 88.17 -23.73 26.29
CA GLY A 117 86.94 -23.47 27.04
C GLY A 117 85.75 -24.23 26.49
N GLU A 118 84.89 -23.56 25.72
CA GLU A 118 83.43 -23.79 25.77
C GLU A 118 82.75 -24.41 24.53
N LYS A 119 83.41 -24.53 23.36
CA LYS A 119 82.75 -25.00 22.13
C LYS A 119 83.50 -26.13 21.42
N SER A 120 82.92 -27.33 21.47
CA SER A 120 83.43 -28.54 20.81
C SER A 120 83.25 -28.55 19.29
N PHE A 121 82.50 -27.61 18.72
CA PHE A 121 82.31 -27.45 17.27
C PHE A 121 81.98 -26.01 16.88
N LEU A 122 82.20 -25.67 15.60
CA LEU A 122 81.89 -24.38 15.01
C LEU A 122 81.41 -24.56 13.56
N PHE A 123 80.25 -23.99 13.23
CA PHE A 123 79.77 -23.91 11.84
C PHE A 123 80.27 -22.63 11.16
N THR A 124 80.66 -22.76 9.89
CA THR A 124 80.87 -21.66 8.94
C THR A 124 79.99 -21.87 7.70
N ASN A 125 79.99 -20.91 6.77
CA ASN A 125 79.12 -20.95 5.57
C ASN A 125 79.33 -22.18 4.68
N GLN A 126 80.50 -22.82 4.72
CA GLN A 126 80.87 -23.96 3.87
C GLN A 126 81.50 -25.15 4.63
N ASN A 127 81.87 -24.99 5.89
CA ASN A 127 82.63 -25.99 6.65
C ASN A 127 82.12 -26.14 8.09
N LEU A 128 82.18 -27.35 8.61
CA LEU A 128 82.00 -27.66 10.03
C LEU A 128 83.37 -27.96 10.65
N PHE A 129 83.74 -27.22 11.69
CA PHE A 129 84.93 -27.48 12.49
C PHE A 129 84.54 -28.23 13.76
N VAL A 130 85.31 -29.26 14.13
CA VAL A 130 85.07 -30.06 15.33
C VAL A 130 86.37 -30.22 16.12
N TYR A 131 86.26 -30.09 17.44
CA TYR A 131 87.37 -30.05 18.38
C TYR A 131 87.17 -31.11 19.46
N SER A 132 88.12 -32.04 19.61
CA SER A 132 88.06 -33.15 20.57
C SER A 132 89.31 -33.18 21.44
N LYS A 133 89.14 -33.15 22.77
CA LYS A 133 90.24 -33.15 23.74
C LYS A 133 90.79 -34.57 23.90
N ILE A 134 92.06 -34.77 23.58
CA ILE A 134 92.75 -36.05 23.74
C ILE A 134 93.12 -36.19 25.22
N LYS A 135 92.61 -37.23 25.87
CA LYS A 135 92.80 -37.46 27.31
C LYS A 135 93.41 -38.82 27.60
N LYS A 136 94.31 -38.85 28.59
CA LYS A 136 94.84 -40.04 29.24
C LYS A 136 94.75 -39.81 30.76
N ASP A 137 94.26 -40.80 31.50
CA ASP A 137 94.16 -40.78 32.97
C ASP A 137 93.55 -39.48 33.56
N LYS A 138 92.50 -38.99 32.87
CA LYS A 138 91.77 -37.73 33.09
C LYS A 138 92.50 -36.43 32.70
N GLU A 139 93.83 -36.42 32.56
CA GLU A 139 94.56 -35.25 32.05
C GLU A 139 94.34 -35.07 30.53
N THR A 140 94.48 -33.84 30.03
CA THR A 140 94.41 -33.54 28.58
C THR A 140 95.82 -33.38 28.02
N ILE A 141 96.19 -34.25 27.08
CA ILE A 141 97.55 -34.34 26.49
C ILE A 141 97.64 -33.73 25.09
N GLY A 142 96.51 -33.44 24.46
CA GLY A 142 96.45 -32.81 23.13
C GLY A 142 95.01 -32.48 22.69
N LEU A 143 94.87 -31.99 21.46
CA LEU A 143 93.57 -31.66 20.85
C LEU A 143 93.53 -32.12 19.39
N VAL A 144 92.50 -32.86 18.98
CA VAL A 144 92.19 -33.06 17.56
C VAL A 144 91.28 -31.93 17.09
N CYS A 145 91.64 -31.31 15.97
CA CYS A 145 90.75 -30.43 15.20
C CYS A 145 90.53 -31.02 13.80
N ILE A 146 89.27 -31.15 13.39
CA ILE A 146 88.89 -31.61 12.05
C ILE A 146 88.03 -30.53 11.36
N ARG A 147 88.30 -30.30 10.08
CA ARG A 147 87.47 -29.49 9.17
C ARG A 147 86.74 -30.43 8.21
N PHE A 148 85.41 -30.45 8.32
CA PHE A 148 84.50 -31.15 7.40
C PHE A 148 83.88 -30.18 6.40
N GLU A 149 83.65 -30.65 5.17
CA GLU A 149 82.91 -29.93 4.14
C GLU A 149 81.38 -30.00 4.36
N LEU A 150 80.63 -28.98 3.92
CA LEU A 150 79.16 -28.93 4.01
C LEU A 150 78.48 -28.81 2.62
N SER A 151 79.10 -29.31 1.55
CA SER A 151 78.49 -29.31 0.20
C SER A 151 77.16 -30.08 0.14
N GLU A 152 77.04 -31.17 0.89
CA GLU A 152 75.77 -31.91 1.09
C GLU A 152 74.62 -30.99 1.56
N LEU A 153 74.89 -30.04 2.46
CA LEU A 153 73.88 -29.11 2.98
C LEU A 153 73.37 -28.15 1.90
N ASN A 154 74.20 -27.81 0.91
CA ASN A 154 73.76 -26.99 -0.23
C ASN A 154 72.94 -27.81 -1.24
N LYS A 155 73.22 -29.11 -1.39
CA LYS A 155 72.37 -30.02 -2.16
C LYS A 155 70.97 -30.15 -1.52
N ILE A 156 70.91 -30.40 -0.21
CA ILE A 156 69.64 -30.48 0.55
C ILE A 156 68.80 -29.20 0.37
N LYS A 157 69.40 -28.01 0.52
CA LYS A 157 68.71 -26.73 0.27
C LYS A 157 68.10 -26.66 -1.14
N MET A 158 68.85 -27.06 -2.17
CA MET A 158 68.40 -26.99 -3.56
C MET A 158 67.29 -28.00 -3.88
N ASP A 159 67.37 -29.21 -3.35
CA ASP A 159 66.36 -30.24 -3.61
C ASP A 159 65.04 -29.95 -2.87
N VAL A 160 65.09 -29.42 -1.64
CA VAL A 160 63.86 -28.95 -0.96
C VAL A 160 63.30 -27.68 -1.60
N LEU A 161 64.15 -26.75 -2.10
CA LEU A 161 63.68 -25.58 -2.86
C LEU A 161 62.93 -26.01 -4.14
N ARG A 162 63.43 -27.02 -4.87
CA ARG A 162 62.76 -27.59 -6.04
C ARG A 162 61.40 -28.20 -5.68
N MET A 163 61.34 -29.01 -4.62
CA MET A 163 60.06 -29.57 -4.13
C MET A 163 59.07 -28.47 -3.74
N GLY A 164 59.53 -27.42 -3.06
CA GLY A 164 58.71 -26.27 -2.68
C GLY A 164 58.09 -25.54 -3.87
N ILE A 165 58.86 -25.33 -4.94
CA ILE A 165 58.36 -24.71 -6.19
C ILE A 165 57.28 -25.60 -6.84
N VAL A 166 57.48 -26.92 -6.91
CA VAL A 166 56.49 -27.85 -7.48
C VAL A 166 55.19 -27.84 -6.66
N LEU A 167 55.29 -27.91 -5.33
CA LEU A 167 54.13 -27.85 -4.43
C LEU A 167 53.37 -26.51 -4.58
N LEU A 168 54.07 -25.39 -4.71
CA LEU A 168 53.46 -24.07 -4.94
C LEU A 168 52.63 -24.04 -6.23
N ILE A 169 53.18 -24.56 -7.33
CA ILE A 169 52.50 -24.59 -8.64
C ILE A 169 51.23 -25.47 -8.56
N VAL A 170 51.33 -26.65 -7.95
CA VAL A 170 50.19 -27.56 -7.76
C VAL A 170 49.11 -26.91 -6.87
N GLY A 171 49.49 -26.26 -5.78
CA GLY A 171 48.57 -25.56 -4.88
C GLY A 171 47.81 -24.42 -5.56
N ILE A 172 48.50 -23.61 -6.38
CA ILE A 172 47.87 -22.53 -7.17
C ILE A 172 46.90 -23.11 -8.21
N GLY A 173 47.29 -24.18 -8.91
CA GLY A 173 46.42 -24.85 -9.88
C GLY A 173 45.15 -25.43 -9.26
N LEU A 174 45.27 -26.10 -8.10
CA LEU A 174 44.14 -26.65 -7.36
C LEU A 174 43.19 -25.55 -6.87
N ALA A 175 43.73 -24.47 -6.30
CA ALA A 175 42.93 -23.32 -5.86
C ALA A 175 42.18 -22.64 -7.01
N PHE A 176 42.78 -22.57 -8.21
CA PHE A 176 42.12 -22.03 -9.40
C PHE A 176 40.96 -22.92 -9.89
N LEU A 177 41.13 -24.26 -9.87
CA LEU A 177 40.06 -25.21 -10.19
C LEU A 177 38.89 -25.10 -9.19
N ILE A 178 39.17 -25.03 -7.89
CA ILE A 178 38.17 -24.83 -6.84
C ILE A 178 37.42 -23.50 -7.05
N ALA A 179 38.13 -22.42 -7.39
CA ALA A 179 37.51 -21.12 -7.68
C ALA A 179 36.60 -21.15 -8.92
N ILE A 180 36.95 -21.92 -9.97
CA ILE A 180 36.06 -22.14 -11.13
C ILE A 180 34.80 -22.91 -10.71
N PHE A 181 34.95 -23.96 -9.89
CA PHE A 181 33.83 -24.78 -9.42
C PHE A 181 32.84 -23.94 -8.60
N ILE A 182 33.32 -23.22 -7.58
CA ILE A 182 32.52 -22.30 -6.76
C ILE A 182 31.86 -21.21 -7.62
N LYS A 183 32.60 -20.63 -8.58
CA LYS A 183 32.06 -19.61 -9.50
C LYS A 183 30.89 -20.13 -10.34
N LYS A 184 30.95 -21.39 -10.80
CA LYS A 184 29.94 -22.00 -11.67
C LYS A 184 28.72 -22.47 -10.89
N TYR A 185 28.93 -23.27 -9.84
CA TYR A 185 27.84 -23.99 -9.16
C TYR A 185 27.20 -23.24 -8.00
N ILE A 186 27.92 -22.34 -7.32
CA ILE A 186 27.37 -21.59 -6.17
C ILE A 186 27.15 -20.13 -6.54
N SER A 187 28.22 -19.42 -6.90
CA SER A 187 28.20 -17.96 -7.01
C SER A 187 27.61 -17.41 -8.31
N LYS A 188 26.98 -18.24 -9.15
CA LYS A 188 26.16 -17.81 -10.30
C LYS A 188 24.66 -18.02 -10.01
N PRO A 189 24.18 -19.22 -9.61
CA PRO A 189 22.80 -19.40 -9.18
C PRO A 189 22.35 -18.42 -8.10
N VAL A 190 23.15 -18.21 -7.03
CA VAL A 190 22.83 -17.23 -5.97
C VAL A 190 22.71 -15.80 -6.52
N LEU A 191 23.56 -15.41 -7.46
CA LEU A 191 23.52 -14.07 -8.05
C LEU A 191 22.27 -13.89 -8.93
N ASN A 192 21.90 -14.91 -9.71
CA ASN A 192 20.67 -14.89 -10.51
C ASN A 192 19.44 -14.72 -9.59
N LEU A 193 19.37 -15.49 -8.50
CA LEU A 193 18.26 -15.44 -7.54
C LEU A 193 18.15 -14.06 -6.85
N VAL A 194 19.27 -13.48 -6.39
CA VAL A 194 19.29 -12.12 -5.80
C VAL A 194 18.87 -11.05 -6.82
N THR A 195 19.37 -11.15 -8.06
CA THR A 195 19.04 -10.18 -9.12
C THR A 195 17.55 -10.26 -9.50
N GLY A 196 17.00 -11.47 -9.55
CA GLY A 196 15.58 -11.69 -9.83
C GLY A 196 14.65 -11.18 -8.72
N ILE A 197 14.98 -11.43 -7.45
CA ILE A 197 14.24 -10.84 -6.31
C ILE A 197 14.28 -9.32 -6.36
N GLN A 198 15.44 -8.73 -6.64
CA GLN A 198 15.59 -7.28 -6.77
C GLN A 198 14.75 -6.72 -7.92
N GLN A 199 14.73 -7.40 -9.08
CA GLN A 199 13.90 -7.00 -10.21
C GLN A 199 12.40 -7.08 -9.89
N ILE A 200 11.94 -8.14 -9.23
CA ILE A 200 10.54 -8.27 -8.77
C ILE A 200 10.18 -7.11 -7.82
N LYS A 201 11.05 -6.81 -6.86
CA LYS A 201 10.84 -5.69 -5.93
C LYS A 201 10.76 -4.34 -6.63
N ASP A 202 11.62 -4.09 -7.60
CA ASP A 202 11.76 -2.77 -8.25
C ASP A 202 10.74 -2.55 -9.38
N THR A 203 10.10 -3.61 -9.88
CA THR A 203 9.09 -3.53 -10.97
C THR A 203 7.68 -3.93 -10.57
N GLY A 204 7.50 -4.71 -9.49
CA GLY A 204 6.24 -5.35 -9.16
C GLY A 204 5.88 -6.56 -10.04
N ASP A 205 6.72 -6.95 -11.01
CA ASP A 205 6.41 -8.03 -11.94
C ASP A 205 6.59 -9.42 -11.33
N TYR A 206 5.52 -9.94 -10.74
CA TYR A 206 5.48 -11.31 -10.19
C TYR A 206 5.51 -12.41 -11.26
N LYS A 207 5.55 -12.11 -12.57
CA LYS A 207 5.67 -13.12 -13.65
C LYS A 207 7.11 -13.58 -13.87
N ILE A 208 8.08 -12.87 -13.32
CA ILE A 208 9.49 -13.27 -13.31
C ILE A 208 9.62 -14.64 -12.60
N ARG A 209 10.47 -15.53 -13.13
CA ARG A 209 10.74 -16.86 -12.57
C ARG A 209 12.25 -17.10 -12.44
N MET A 210 12.65 -17.69 -11.32
CA MET A 210 14.04 -18.05 -11.04
C MET A 210 14.44 -19.32 -11.78
N ALA A 211 15.64 -19.30 -12.38
CA ALA A 211 16.23 -20.48 -13.00
C ALA A 211 16.60 -21.54 -11.94
N VAL A 212 16.20 -22.79 -12.18
CA VAL A 212 16.48 -23.94 -11.32
C VAL A 212 17.63 -24.74 -11.93
N GLU A 213 18.87 -24.47 -11.49
CA GLU A 213 20.11 -25.10 -12.01
C GLU A 213 20.66 -26.20 -11.08
N GLY A 214 19.86 -27.23 -10.73
CA GLY A 214 20.37 -28.34 -9.92
C GLY A 214 19.34 -29.18 -9.15
N LYS A 215 19.79 -29.72 -8.01
CA LYS A 215 19.00 -30.40 -6.96
C LYS A 215 19.52 -30.06 -5.54
N ASP A 216 20.15 -28.90 -5.41
CA ASP A 216 20.73 -28.37 -4.17
C ASP A 216 19.75 -27.45 -3.43
N GLU A 217 20.17 -26.91 -2.29
CA GLU A 217 19.38 -26.00 -1.47
C GLU A 217 19.00 -24.72 -2.24
N ILE A 218 19.87 -24.25 -3.15
CA ILE A 218 19.59 -23.10 -4.03
C ILE A 218 18.47 -23.44 -5.01
N SER A 219 18.47 -24.64 -5.58
CA SER A 219 17.40 -25.13 -6.46
C SER A 219 16.06 -25.26 -5.74
N ILE A 220 16.07 -25.71 -4.48
CA ILE A 220 14.88 -25.78 -3.62
C ILE A 220 14.34 -24.37 -3.33
N LEU A 221 15.20 -23.41 -3.02
CA LEU A 221 14.82 -22.01 -2.81
C LEU A 221 14.25 -21.36 -4.08
N SER A 222 14.85 -21.61 -5.26
CA SER A 222 14.30 -21.17 -6.55
C SER A 222 12.90 -21.75 -6.80
N LEU A 223 12.67 -23.02 -6.48
CA LEU A 223 11.37 -23.68 -6.63
C LEU A 223 10.31 -23.09 -5.69
N GLY A 224 10.61 -22.99 -4.39
CA GLY A 224 9.67 -22.42 -3.40
C GLY A 224 9.33 -20.95 -3.66
N LEU A 225 10.30 -20.16 -4.14
CA LEU A 225 10.05 -18.78 -4.55
C LEU A 225 9.16 -18.71 -5.81
N ASN A 226 9.39 -19.57 -6.81
CA ASN A 226 8.54 -19.63 -8.00
C ASN A 226 7.10 -20.04 -7.68
N ASP A 227 6.91 -20.95 -6.73
CA ASP A 227 5.58 -21.42 -6.27
C ASP A 227 4.83 -20.33 -5.48
N MET A 228 5.53 -19.62 -4.59
CA MET A 228 5.01 -18.43 -3.90
C MET A 228 4.61 -17.33 -4.89
N LEU A 229 5.46 -17.03 -5.89
CA LEU A 229 5.17 -16.04 -6.93
C LEU A 229 3.97 -16.46 -7.79
N SER A 230 3.84 -17.75 -8.12
CA SER A 230 2.67 -18.26 -8.84
C SER A 230 1.39 -18.19 -8.01
N THR A 231 1.49 -18.30 -6.69
CA THR A 231 0.36 -18.14 -5.76
C THR A 231 -0.07 -16.67 -5.64
N ILE A 232 0.89 -15.75 -5.58
CA ILE A 232 0.63 -14.29 -5.60
C ILE A 232 -0.01 -13.89 -6.93
N GLU A 233 0.58 -14.28 -8.06
CA GLU A 233 0.03 -14.00 -9.39
C GLU A 233 -1.39 -14.56 -9.56
N LYS A 234 -1.67 -15.77 -9.08
CA LYS A 234 -3.03 -16.33 -9.09
C LYS A 234 -4.00 -15.49 -8.26
N ARG A 235 -3.62 -15.11 -7.03
CA ARG A 235 -4.46 -14.31 -6.12
C ARG A 235 -4.72 -12.91 -6.66
N ASP A 236 -3.70 -12.24 -7.20
CA ASP A 236 -3.84 -10.90 -7.74
C ASP A 236 -4.73 -10.89 -8.99
N ASN A 237 -4.64 -11.92 -9.84
CA ASN A 237 -5.57 -12.12 -10.96
C ASN A 237 -7.01 -12.40 -10.47
N GLU A 238 -7.21 -13.23 -9.44
CA GLU A 238 -8.53 -13.50 -8.86
C GLU A 238 -9.17 -12.24 -8.25
N VAL A 239 -8.38 -11.42 -7.54
CA VAL A 239 -8.82 -10.14 -6.99
C VAL A 239 -9.10 -9.12 -8.09
N ALA A 240 -8.28 -9.08 -9.15
CA ALA A 240 -8.53 -8.24 -10.31
C ALA A 240 -9.85 -8.61 -11.00
N GLN A 241 -10.06 -9.90 -11.32
CA GLN A 241 -11.29 -10.40 -11.93
C GLN A 241 -12.52 -10.14 -11.07
N SER A 242 -12.44 -10.37 -9.76
CA SER A 242 -13.57 -10.09 -8.85
C SER A 242 -13.89 -8.59 -8.76
N LYS A 243 -12.88 -7.70 -8.85
CA LYS A 243 -13.08 -6.25 -8.87
C LYS A 243 -13.56 -5.75 -10.24
N GLU A 244 -13.11 -6.37 -11.32
CA GLU A 244 -13.58 -6.14 -12.69
C GLU A 244 -15.06 -6.50 -12.81
N GLN A 245 -15.46 -7.70 -12.39
CA GLN A 245 -16.87 -8.13 -12.31
C GLN A 245 -17.74 -7.20 -11.45
N LEU A 246 -17.24 -6.78 -10.27
CA LEU A 246 -17.97 -5.85 -9.40
C LEU A 246 -18.12 -4.46 -10.05
N ASN A 247 -17.12 -4.01 -10.81
CA ASN A 247 -17.19 -2.76 -11.58
C ASN A 247 -18.15 -2.89 -12.78
N GLU A 248 -18.09 -3.99 -13.54
CA GLU A 248 -19.02 -4.31 -14.64
C GLU A 248 -20.47 -4.37 -14.14
N GLN A 249 -20.71 -5.02 -13.01
CA GLN A 249 -22.04 -5.12 -12.39
C GLN A 249 -22.53 -3.74 -11.91
N ASN A 250 -21.68 -2.92 -11.27
CA ASN A 250 -22.04 -1.55 -10.91
C ASN A 250 -22.28 -0.67 -12.15
N ALA A 251 -21.48 -0.82 -13.21
CA ALA A 251 -21.63 -0.09 -14.46
C ALA A 251 -22.90 -0.52 -15.21
N LEU A 252 -23.30 -1.80 -15.17
CA LEU A 252 -24.57 -2.28 -15.70
C LEU A 252 -25.75 -1.73 -14.88
N LEU A 253 -25.70 -1.82 -13.55
CA LEU A 253 -26.72 -1.25 -12.66
C LEU A 253 -26.91 0.25 -12.92
N GLN A 254 -25.81 1.00 -13.03
CA GLN A 254 -25.86 2.40 -13.43
C GLN A 254 -26.41 2.56 -14.85
N SER A 255 -25.93 1.82 -15.86
CA SER A 255 -26.36 1.96 -17.25
C SER A 255 -27.85 1.65 -17.46
N VAL A 256 -28.38 0.63 -16.79
CA VAL A 256 -29.82 0.35 -16.68
C VAL A 256 -30.57 1.58 -16.20
N ILE A 257 -30.14 2.11 -15.05
CA ILE A 257 -30.74 3.28 -14.41
C ILE A 257 -30.57 4.57 -15.23
N GLN A 258 -29.48 4.73 -15.98
CA GLN A 258 -29.21 5.89 -16.83
C GLN A 258 -30.03 5.86 -18.15
N ASN A 259 -30.35 4.66 -18.64
CA ASN A 259 -31.13 4.43 -19.87
C ASN A 259 -32.61 4.13 -19.63
N MET A 260 -33.09 4.06 -18.38
CA MET A 260 -34.52 4.18 -18.07
C MET A 260 -35.08 5.46 -18.73
N GLY A 261 -36.31 5.39 -19.25
CA GLY A 261 -37.03 6.61 -19.69
C GLY A 261 -37.23 7.58 -18.52
N ASP A 262 -37.46 7.00 -17.34
CA ASP A 262 -37.74 7.67 -16.09
C ASP A 262 -36.47 8.16 -15.39
N GLY A 263 -36.57 9.33 -14.78
CA GLY A 263 -35.63 9.77 -13.77
C GLY A 263 -35.56 8.82 -12.57
N LEU A 264 -34.41 8.78 -11.89
CA LEU A 264 -34.21 7.99 -10.69
C LEU A 264 -33.24 8.70 -9.75
N ILE A 265 -33.70 8.89 -8.52
CA ILE A 265 -33.37 10.03 -7.67
C ILE A 265 -33.44 9.54 -6.20
N VAL A 266 -32.34 9.49 -5.43
CA VAL A 266 -32.26 8.62 -4.21
C VAL A 266 -31.35 9.20 -3.12
N VAL A 267 -31.68 9.00 -1.83
CA VAL A 267 -30.98 9.52 -0.63
C VAL A 267 -30.51 8.49 0.42
N ASP A 268 -29.72 8.97 1.39
CA ASP A 268 -29.54 8.40 2.73
C ASP A 268 -30.20 9.21 3.89
N GLU A 269 -30.22 8.57 5.06
CA GLU A 269 -30.73 9.01 6.39
C GLU A 269 -30.31 10.40 6.86
N ASN A 270 -29.10 10.86 6.53
CA ASN A 270 -28.54 12.12 7.03
C ASN A 270 -29.12 13.34 6.32
N ARG A 271 -30.14 13.13 5.48
CA ARG A 271 -30.65 14.12 4.54
C ARG A 271 -29.52 14.43 3.53
N LYS A 272 -29.17 13.41 2.71
CA LYS A 272 -28.07 13.34 1.70
C LYS A 272 -28.49 12.59 0.42
N PHE A 273 -28.43 13.18 -0.79
CA PHE A 273 -28.76 12.47 -2.07
C PHE A 273 -27.60 11.60 -2.53
N ILE A 274 -27.79 10.30 -2.52
CA ILE A 274 -26.80 9.36 -3.03
C ILE A 274 -26.82 9.29 -4.57
N PHE A 275 -27.97 9.52 -5.23
CA PHE A 275 -28.13 9.21 -6.65
C PHE A 275 -29.08 10.15 -7.45
N TRP A 276 -28.77 10.34 -8.74
CA TRP A 276 -29.52 11.08 -9.77
C TRP A 276 -29.10 10.57 -11.16
N ASN A 277 -30.03 10.24 -12.07
CA ASN A 277 -29.73 9.79 -13.44
C ASN A 277 -29.91 10.87 -14.54
N ALA A 278 -29.41 10.58 -15.74
CA ALA A 278 -29.46 11.44 -16.92
C ALA A 278 -30.88 11.63 -17.47
N ALA A 279 -31.80 10.67 -17.27
CA ALA A 279 -33.22 10.93 -17.50
C ALA A 279 -33.71 12.05 -16.58
N GLY A 280 -33.46 11.95 -15.27
CA GLY A 280 -33.72 13.02 -14.30
C GLY A 280 -33.10 14.36 -14.70
N GLU A 281 -31.82 14.40 -15.08
CA GLU A 281 -31.18 15.67 -15.50
C GLU A 281 -31.74 16.22 -16.82
N ARG A 282 -32.11 15.36 -17.78
CA ARG A 282 -32.74 15.76 -19.06
C ARG A 282 -34.17 16.29 -18.84
N ILE A 283 -34.92 15.65 -17.94
CA ILE A 283 -36.24 16.05 -17.48
C ILE A 283 -36.14 17.42 -16.78
N ILE A 284 -35.28 17.53 -15.77
CA ILE A 284 -35.21 18.71 -14.88
C ILE A 284 -34.37 19.87 -15.48
N GLY A 285 -33.48 19.59 -16.43
CA GLY A 285 -32.61 20.56 -17.12
C GLY A 285 -31.40 21.06 -16.33
N ILE A 286 -31.27 20.64 -15.07
CA ILE A 286 -30.20 20.96 -14.12
C ILE A 286 -29.88 19.67 -13.34
N GLY A 287 -28.61 19.45 -13.00
CA GLY A 287 -28.11 18.38 -12.13
C GLY A 287 -27.37 18.92 -10.86
N PRO A 288 -26.78 18.04 -10.03
CA PRO A 288 -26.29 18.32 -8.66
C PRO A 288 -25.13 19.37 -8.46
N MET A 289 -25.29 20.40 -7.58
CA MET A 289 -24.30 21.44 -7.16
C MET A 289 -24.61 22.26 -5.85
N ASP A 290 -23.77 22.25 -4.81
CA ASP A 290 -24.18 22.39 -3.39
C ASP A 290 -24.84 23.64 -2.72
N ILE A 291 -25.94 23.36 -1.97
CA ILE A 291 -26.86 24.20 -1.15
C ILE A 291 -27.64 23.31 -0.13
N PRO A 292 -28.16 23.84 1.00
CA PRO A 292 -28.74 23.06 2.10
C PRO A 292 -30.22 22.73 1.99
N GLN A 293 -30.66 21.95 2.99
CA GLN A 293 -31.98 21.71 3.61
C GLN A 293 -33.12 22.77 3.44
N GLU A 294 -32.82 23.94 2.88
CA GLU A 294 -33.72 25.07 2.70
C GLU A 294 -33.64 25.79 1.31
N ARG A 295 -33.03 25.25 0.21
CA ARG A 295 -32.90 25.95 -1.12
C ARG A 295 -32.98 25.19 -2.51
N TRP A 296 -33.25 23.89 -2.68
CA TRP A 296 -33.19 23.20 -4.03
C TRP A 296 -34.15 23.70 -5.09
N ALA A 297 -35.46 23.54 -4.96
CA ALA A 297 -36.48 24.20 -5.78
C ALA A 297 -36.25 25.71 -6.07
N GLN A 298 -35.58 26.52 -5.23
CA GLN A 298 -35.17 27.89 -5.60
C GLN A 298 -34.11 27.90 -6.73
N THR A 299 -33.32 26.83 -6.84
CA THR A 299 -32.12 26.74 -7.68
C THR A 299 -32.28 25.78 -8.87
N TYR A 300 -33.12 24.76 -8.72
CA TYR A 300 -33.59 23.84 -9.75
C TYR A 300 -34.95 24.21 -10.34
N GLY A 301 -35.77 24.99 -9.62
CA GLY A 301 -37.14 25.30 -10.06
C GLY A 301 -38.09 24.11 -10.04
N PHE A 302 -38.02 23.20 -9.07
CA PHE A 302 -39.13 22.27 -8.81
C PHE A 302 -40.24 23.03 -8.11
N PHE A 303 -41.42 23.10 -8.70
CA PHE A 303 -42.55 23.79 -8.11
C PHE A 303 -43.59 22.80 -7.64
N LEU A 304 -44.47 23.34 -6.79
CA LEU A 304 -45.84 22.90 -6.71
C LEU A 304 -46.33 22.73 -8.15
N PRO A 305 -47.04 21.65 -8.46
CA PRO A 305 -47.85 21.57 -9.67
C PRO A 305 -48.93 22.66 -9.88
N ASP A 306 -48.97 23.69 -9.01
CA ASP A 306 -49.63 24.99 -9.22
C ASP A 306 -48.74 26.00 -9.96
N THR A 307 -47.49 25.60 -10.27
CA THR A 307 -46.41 26.34 -10.95
C THR A 307 -45.76 27.53 -10.21
N LYS A 308 -46.05 27.77 -8.92
CA LYS A 308 -45.69 29.04 -8.25
C LYS A 308 -44.91 28.94 -6.95
N THR A 309 -45.17 27.93 -6.11
CA THR A 309 -44.73 27.98 -4.70
C THR A 309 -43.49 27.12 -4.39
N ILE A 310 -42.85 27.47 -3.26
CA ILE A 310 -41.76 26.78 -2.56
C ILE A 310 -42.17 26.70 -1.04
N PHE A 311 -41.86 25.64 -0.26
CA PHE A 311 -42.82 24.88 0.63
C PHE A 311 -42.44 24.67 2.14
N ASP A 312 -42.49 23.44 2.74
CA ASP A 312 -41.87 23.04 4.06
C ASP A 312 -40.98 21.78 3.98
N THR A 313 -39.82 21.83 4.67
CA THR A 313 -38.65 20.93 4.73
C THR A 313 -38.88 19.43 4.95
N ASN A 314 -40.11 18.97 5.17
CA ASN A 314 -40.36 17.62 5.70
C ASN A 314 -41.42 16.81 4.94
N GLU A 315 -41.73 17.15 3.67
CA GLU A 315 -42.94 16.64 3.01
C GLU A 315 -42.86 15.81 1.69
N PHE A 316 -41.88 15.89 0.76
CA PHE A 316 -41.97 15.12 -0.52
C PHE A 316 -41.82 13.59 -0.36
N PRO A 317 -42.17 12.76 -1.37
CA PRO A 317 -42.27 11.30 -1.23
C PRO A 317 -41.07 10.63 -0.56
N LEU A 318 -39.93 11.28 -0.64
CA LEU A 318 -38.64 10.78 -0.20
C LEU A 318 -38.26 11.17 1.25
N VAL A 319 -38.99 12.08 1.93
CA VAL A 319 -39.01 12.17 3.42
C VAL A 319 -39.86 11.07 3.95
N LYS A 320 -41.02 10.90 3.32
CA LYS A 320 -42.00 9.91 3.69
C LYS A 320 -41.31 8.55 3.63
N ALA A 321 -40.61 8.26 2.52
CA ALA A 321 -39.61 7.19 2.44
C ALA A 321 -38.57 7.20 3.58
N LEU A 322 -37.91 8.32 3.89
CA LEU A 322 -36.92 8.36 4.99
C LEU A 322 -37.50 8.14 6.40
N ASN A 323 -38.79 8.40 6.60
CA ASN A 323 -39.51 8.22 7.85
C ASN A 323 -40.19 6.84 7.90
N GLY A 324 -40.18 6.08 6.79
CA GLY A 324 -40.67 4.70 6.68
C GLY A 324 -41.92 4.48 5.82
N GLU A 325 -42.50 5.56 5.31
CA GLU A 325 -43.75 5.58 4.54
C GLU A 325 -43.52 5.29 3.06
N GLU A 326 -44.42 4.50 2.46
CA GLU A 326 -44.39 4.14 1.04
C GLU A 326 -45.30 5.09 0.25
N VAL A 327 -44.81 5.64 -0.87
CA VAL A 327 -45.52 6.69 -1.60
C VAL A 327 -45.59 6.34 -3.08
N ASP A 328 -46.78 5.99 -3.57
CA ASP A 328 -47.03 5.68 -4.97
C ASP A 328 -47.57 6.89 -5.75
N ASN A 329 -47.10 7.04 -6.99
CA ASN A 329 -47.74 7.85 -8.03
C ASN A 329 -48.06 9.31 -7.60
N MET A 330 -47.15 9.94 -6.86
CA MET A 330 -47.13 11.38 -6.57
C MET A 330 -46.60 12.15 -7.79
N GLU A 331 -46.72 13.47 -7.91
CA GLU A 331 -46.41 14.13 -9.20
C GLU A 331 -45.97 15.60 -9.04
N ILE A 332 -45.04 16.10 -9.88
CA ILE A 332 -44.27 17.35 -9.69
C ILE A 332 -44.18 18.18 -11.00
N PHE A 333 -43.83 19.47 -10.93
CA PHE A 333 -43.57 20.37 -12.07
C PHE A 333 -42.17 21.01 -11.99
N ILE A 334 -41.47 21.25 -13.11
CA ILE A 334 -40.11 21.87 -13.13
C ILE A 334 -39.96 23.01 -14.14
N GLN A 335 -39.51 24.20 -13.71
CA GLN A 335 -39.23 25.37 -14.55
C GLN A 335 -38.01 26.18 -14.06
N ASN A 336 -36.99 26.43 -14.89
CA ASN A 336 -35.76 27.15 -14.48
C ASN A 336 -35.05 27.82 -15.67
N TYR A 337 -33.87 28.43 -15.46
CA TYR A 337 -33.12 29.12 -16.54
C TYR A 337 -32.62 28.19 -17.68
N LYS A 338 -32.73 26.86 -17.51
CA LYS A 338 -32.48 25.82 -18.54
C LYS A 338 -33.78 25.24 -19.11
N LYS A 339 -34.85 25.20 -18.33
CA LYS A 339 -36.23 24.81 -18.70
C LYS A 339 -37.19 25.99 -18.52
N PRO A 340 -37.13 27.04 -19.36
CA PRO A 340 -37.95 28.25 -19.17
C PRO A 340 -39.45 28.03 -19.38
N GLU A 341 -39.87 26.95 -20.05
CA GLU A 341 -41.28 26.71 -20.41
C GLU A 341 -42.05 25.81 -19.42
N GLY A 342 -41.36 25.03 -18.57
CA GLY A 342 -42.02 24.09 -17.66
C GLY A 342 -42.09 22.64 -18.19
N LEU A 343 -42.43 21.69 -17.31
CA LEU A 343 -42.67 20.26 -17.61
C LEU A 343 -43.27 19.51 -16.40
N PHE A 344 -43.87 18.34 -16.60
CA PHE A 344 -44.59 17.56 -15.58
C PHE A 344 -44.02 16.14 -15.42
N VAL A 345 -43.96 15.63 -14.18
CA VAL A 345 -43.42 14.29 -13.85
C VAL A 345 -44.32 13.53 -12.87
N ILE A 346 -44.44 12.20 -13.00
CA ILE A 346 -44.99 11.32 -11.95
C ILE A 346 -43.86 10.58 -11.27
N VAL A 347 -43.99 10.41 -9.97
CA VAL A 347 -42.92 10.01 -9.07
C VAL A 347 -43.42 9.00 -8.03
N THR A 348 -42.70 7.90 -7.89
CA THR A 348 -42.99 6.86 -6.90
C THR A 348 -41.79 6.72 -5.99
N ALA A 349 -42.03 6.81 -4.68
CA ALA A 349 -41.00 6.63 -3.68
C ALA A 349 -41.19 5.41 -2.77
N ARG A 350 -40.06 4.92 -2.27
CA ARG A 350 -40.02 3.89 -1.24
C ARG A 350 -38.92 4.12 -0.20
N PRO A 351 -39.19 3.77 1.07
CA PRO A 351 -38.19 3.73 2.12
C PRO A 351 -37.07 2.79 1.71
N LEU A 352 -35.82 3.28 1.72
CA LEU A 352 -34.65 2.44 1.48
C LEU A 352 -34.39 1.62 2.75
N LYS A 353 -35.17 0.54 2.90
CA LYS A 353 -35.11 -0.37 4.03
C LYS A 353 -33.81 -1.18 3.96
N SER A 354 -33.07 -1.20 5.07
CA SER A 354 -31.96 -2.12 5.29
C SER A 354 -32.47 -3.58 5.34
N PRO A 355 -31.58 -4.58 5.28
CA PRO A 355 -31.96 -5.98 5.53
C PRO A 355 -32.51 -6.26 6.94
N SER A 356 -32.36 -5.34 7.91
CA SER A 356 -33.01 -5.40 9.24
C SER A 356 -34.41 -4.79 9.27
N GLY A 357 -34.85 -4.11 8.20
CA GLY A 357 -36.13 -3.39 8.12
C GLY A 357 -36.06 -1.93 8.61
N GLU A 358 -34.90 -1.49 9.10
CA GLU A 358 -34.64 -0.09 9.48
C GLU A 358 -34.50 0.79 8.22
N ILE A 359 -34.83 2.07 8.33
CA ILE A 359 -34.88 2.97 7.18
C ILE A 359 -33.58 3.75 7.06
N THR A 360 -32.91 3.64 5.91
CA THR A 360 -31.54 4.14 5.68
C THR A 360 -31.45 5.20 4.58
N GLY A 361 -32.58 5.55 3.98
CA GLY A 361 -32.66 6.33 2.76
C GLY A 361 -34.05 6.34 2.15
N GLY A 362 -34.14 6.80 0.91
CA GLY A 362 -35.37 6.75 0.13
C GLY A 362 -35.05 6.73 -1.36
N VAL A 363 -35.83 5.96 -2.12
CA VAL A 363 -35.81 5.84 -3.59
C VAL A 363 -36.92 6.66 -4.21
N LEU A 364 -36.67 7.41 -5.30
CA LEU A 364 -37.69 8.09 -6.10
C LEU A 364 -37.48 7.82 -7.59
N VAL A 365 -38.48 7.24 -8.24
CA VAL A 365 -38.62 7.21 -9.71
C VAL A 365 -39.24 8.53 -10.18
N ILE A 366 -38.91 9.05 -11.36
CA ILE A 366 -39.45 10.29 -11.94
C ILE A 366 -39.76 10.07 -13.43
N HIS A 367 -40.87 9.40 -13.74
CA HIS A 367 -41.32 9.20 -15.11
C HIS A 367 -41.77 10.54 -15.73
N ASP A 368 -41.29 10.83 -16.95
CA ASP A 368 -41.60 12.09 -17.67
C ASP A 368 -43.00 12.02 -18.27
N ILE A 369 -43.99 12.25 -17.43
CA ILE A 369 -45.36 12.41 -17.89
C ILE A 369 -45.53 13.69 -18.72
N THR A 370 -44.53 14.46 -19.16
CA THR A 370 -44.84 15.68 -19.93
C THR A 370 -45.60 15.37 -21.23
N GLU A 371 -45.52 14.16 -21.79
CA GLU A 371 -46.44 13.73 -22.86
C GLU A 371 -47.73 13.08 -22.32
N LEU A 372 -47.70 12.26 -21.25
CA LEU A 372 -48.91 11.69 -20.60
C LEU A 372 -49.77 12.74 -19.86
N LYS A 373 -49.19 13.90 -19.53
CA LYS A 373 -49.64 15.07 -18.74
C LYS A 373 -49.56 16.35 -19.55
N ASN A 374 -49.12 16.32 -20.81
CA ASN A 374 -49.75 17.15 -21.84
C ASN A 374 -50.95 16.45 -22.46
N SER A 375 -50.94 15.12 -22.59
CA SER A 375 -52.15 14.32 -22.80
C SER A 375 -53.09 14.46 -21.61
N GLU A 376 -52.61 14.59 -20.38
CA GLU A 376 -53.45 15.05 -19.27
C GLU A 376 -53.55 16.58 -19.19
N ASN A 377 -52.72 17.42 -19.83
CA ASN A 377 -53.12 18.79 -20.20
C ASN A 377 -54.02 18.80 -21.46
N GLU A 378 -54.65 17.66 -21.76
CA GLU A 378 -55.68 17.39 -22.77
C GLU A 378 -56.66 16.27 -22.35
N ILE A 379 -56.58 15.73 -21.13
CA ILE A 379 -57.49 14.70 -20.54
C ILE A 379 -57.87 15.10 -19.12
N LYS A 380 -57.01 15.91 -18.48
CA LYS A 380 -57.20 16.78 -17.32
C LYS A 380 -56.90 18.26 -17.64
N LYS A 381 -56.82 18.57 -18.95
CA LYS A 381 -57.35 19.79 -19.59
C LYS A 381 -58.49 19.51 -20.59
N LEU A 382 -58.82 18.25 -20.93
CA LEU A 382 -60.21 17.92 -21.31
C LEU A 382 -61.09 17.62 -20.09
N ASN A 383 -60.63 16.96 -19.01
CA ASN A 383 -60.94 17.35 -17.60
C ASN A 383 -60.22 18.65 -17.28
N GLU A 384 -60.35 19.25 -16.12
CA GLU A 384 -60.32 20.72 -15.97
C GLU A 384 -61.31 21.48 -16.87
N GLU A 385 -61.10 21.58 -18.19
CA GLU A 385 -62.19 21.97 -19.09
C GLU A 385 -63.43 21.03 -18.97
N LEU A 386 -63.31 19.84 -18.34
CA LEU A 386 -64.40 19.01 -17.75
C LEU A 386 -64.42 19.00 -16.19
N GLU A 387 -63.30 19.15 -15.45
CA GLU A 387 -63.22 18.98 -13.97
C GLU A 387 -61.83 19.34 -13.36
N GLN A 388 -61.46 20.49 -12.74
CA GLN A 388 -61.96 21.87 -12.50
C GLN A 388 -63.38 22.04 -12.00
N LYS A 389 -63.73 21.20 -11.04
CA LYS A 389 -64.33 21.59 -9.77
C LYS A 389 -63.34 21.25 -8.62
N VAL A 390 -62.32 20.41 -8.88
CA VAL A 390 -61.08 20.19 -8.10
C VAL A 390 -59.88 21.02 -8.60
N THR A 391 -59.37 20.81 -9.83
CA THR A 391 -58.15 21.47 -10.39
C THR A 391 -56.84 21.08 -9.68
N GLU A 392 -55.68 21.62 -10.11
CA GLU A 392 -54.49 22.00 -9.31
C GLU A 392 -54.51 21.48 -7.85
N ARG A 393 -54.42 20.15 -7.70
CA ARG A 393 -53.23 19.40 -7.27
C ARG A 393 -52.91 19.73 -5.80
N THR A 394 -51.62 19.73 -5.43
CA THR A 394 -51.07 20.79 -4.57
C THR A 394 -51.92 21.16 -3.32
N ALA A 395 -52.17 20.28 -2.35
CA ALA A 395 -51.31 19.18 -1.88
C ALA A 395 -49.86 19.66 -1.86
N GLN A 396 -48.88 18.86 -2.31
CA GLN A 396 -47.51 19.27 -2.60
C GLN A 396 -47.10 20.47 -1.69
N LEU A 397 -46.47 21.42 -1.00
CA LEU A 397 -47.08 22.28 0.01
C LEU A 397 -48.10 21.68 1.03
N ALA A 398 -48.04 20.48 1.62
CA ALA A 398 -47.18 19.29 1.62
C ALA A 398 -45.84 19.30 0.84
N GLU A 399 -45.65 18.28 -0.01
CA GLU A 399 -44.41 17.85 -0.68
C GLU A 399 -43.20 18.81 -0.66
N ALA A 400 -43.12 19.75 -1.59
CA ALA A 400 -41.88 19.84 -2.37
C ALA A 400 -40.74 20.75 -1.83
N ILE A 401 -40.65 21.08 -0.52
CA ILE A 401 -39.33 21.15 0.17
C ILE A 401 -39.08 19.75 0.77
N GLU A 402 -39.41 18.72 0.00
CA GLU A 402 -38.44 17.70 -0.30
C GLU A 402 -38.13 17.69 -1.82
N THR A 403 -38.06 18.86 -2.46
CA THR A 403 -37.50 19.06 -3.83
C THR A 403 -36.95 20.48 -4.05
N LEU A 404 -37.22 21.44 -3.16
CA LEU A 404 -36.25 21.91 -2.16
C LEU A 404 -35.69 20.62 -1.44
N ARG A 405 -36.06 20.14 -0.24
CA ARG A 405 -35.33 19.03 0.46
C ARG A 405 -35.08 17.60 -0.13
N LYS A 406 -35.38 17.27 -1.42
CA LYS A 406 -34.99 16.09 -2.29
C LYS A 406 -34.98 16.36 -3.81
N SER A 407 -34.20 17.35 -4.25
CA SER A 407 -33.54 17.38 -5.59
C SER A 407 -32.11 17.97 -5.61
N GLU A 408 -31.94 19.15 -4.99
CA GLU A 408 -30.43 20.16 -2.28
C GLU A 408 -29.44 19.24 -1.48
N GLU A 409 -29.82 18.22 -0.69
CA GLU A 409 -28.99 17.16 -0.11
C GLU A 409 -27.88 16.47 -0.98
N LYS A 410 -27.76 16.68 -2.31
CA LYS A 410 -26.59 16.47 -3.24
C LYS A 410 -26.44 17.56 -4.29
N TYR A 411 -27.11 18.66 -4.03
CA TYR A 411 -26.32 19.84 -3.78
C TYR A 411 -25.52 19.54 -2.44
N ARG A 412 -25.91 19.93 -1.20
CA ARG A 412 -25.48 19.51 0.19
C ARG A 412 -24.59 18.25 0.37
N GLU A 413 -24.72 17.18 -0.40
CA GLU A 413 -23.76 16.06 -0.37
C GLU A 413 -22.37 16.46 -0.89
N ILE A 414 -22.26 17.59 -1.60
CA ILE A 414 -21.04 18.20 -2.15
C ILE A 414 -20.66 19.36 -1.18
N VAL A 415 -20.46 20.64 -1.55
CA VAL A 415 -20.03 21.82 -0.71
C VAL A 415 -20.38 21.89 0.82
N GLU A 416 -21.45 21.31 1.36
CA GLU A 416 -21.83 21.29 2.80
C GLU A 416 -21.51 19.96 3.54
N ASN A 417 -21.38 18.85 2.80
CA ASN A 417 -20.66 17.65 3.26
C ASN A 417 -19.17 17.66 2.86
N ILE A 418 -18.82 18.52 1.91
CA ILE A 418 -17.59 19.28 1.80
C ILE A 418 -17.69 20.44 2.85
N GLY A 419 -16.60 21.11 3.19
CA GLY A 419 -16.56 22.00 4.38
C GLY A 419 -16.89 23.48 4.14
N ASP A 420 -17.62 23.85 3.08
CA ASP A 420 -17.36 25.10 2.36
C ASP A 420 -18.61 25.97 2.10
N VAL A 421 -18.44 27.28 1.83
CA VAL A 421 -19.55 28.24 1.85
C VAL A 421 -19.91 28.85 0.48
N VAL A 422 -20.68 28.17 -0.37
CA VAL A 422 -21.16 28.77 -1.64
C VAL A 422 -22.18 29.89 -1.38
N HIS A 423 -22.05 31.02 -2.10
CA HIS A 423 -22.94 32.19 -2.00
C HIS A 423 -23.18 32.88 -3.37
N THR A 424 -24.25 33.66 -3.53
CA THR A 424 -24.45 34.55 -4.71
C THR A 424 -24.86 35.98 -4.30
N SER A 425 -24.72 36.96 -5.20
CA SER A 425 -25.07 38.36 -4.96
C SER A 425 -25.54 39.12 -6.21
N ASP A 426 -26.25 40.24 -6.01
CA ASP A 426 -26.73 41.12 -7.09
C ASP A 426 -25.60 41.99 -7.70
N TYR A 427 -25.93 42.82 -8.70
CA TYR A 427 -24.97 43.75 -9.32
C TYR A 427 -24.51 44.90 -8.40
N LYS A 428 -25.03 45.00 -7.17
CA LYS A 428 -24.62 45.98 -6.15
C LYS A 428 -23.91 45.36 -4.94
N GLY A 429 -23.85 44.03 -4.82
CA GLY A 429 -23.07 43.30 -3.81
C GLY A 429 -23.84 42.86 -2.55
N PHE A 430 -25.17 42.83 -2.59
CA PHE A 430 -25.98 42.30 -1.48
C PHE A 430 -26.17 40.79 -1.63
N PHE A 431 -26.09 40.03 -0.52
CA PHE A 431 -26.20 38.57 -0.55
C PHE A 431 -27.60 38.12 -1.00
N THR A 432 -27.66 37.25 -2.01
CA THR A 432 -28.89 36.63 -2.51
C THR A 432 -29.04 35.14 -2.17
N TYR A 433 -27.96 34.46 -1.74
CA TYR A 433 -27.95 33.03 -1.39
C TYR A 433 -26.66 32.68 -0.60
N ILE A 434 -26.66 31.77 0.41
CA ILE A 434 -25.44 31.28 1.13
C ILE A 434 -25.64 29.96 1.97
N ASN A 435 -24.93 28.84 1.74
CA ASN A 435 -25.18 27.54 2.45
C ASN A 435 -24.70 27.53 3.94
N PRO A 436 -25.09 26.57 4.82
CA PRO A 436 -25.03 26.68 6.29
C PRO A 436 -23.78 26.05 6.90
N ALA A 437 -22.83 25.60 6.07
CA ALA A 437 -21.43 25.73 6.42
C ALA A 437 -21.12 27.19 6.86
N SER A 438 -21.88 28.20 6.42
CA SER A 438 -21.88 29.55 7.01
C SER A 438 -22.27 29.63 8.49
N ILE A 439 -23.05 28.72 9.09
CA ILE A 439 -23.26 28.73 10.56
C ILE A 439 -21.94 28.40 11.25
N LYS A 440 -21.28 27.33 10.81
CA LYS A 440 -19.99 26.87 11.36
C LYS A 440 -18.88 27.92 11.13
N LEU A 441 -18.77 28.42 9.90
CA LEU A 441 -17.86 29.49 9.49
C LEU A 441 -18.16 30.80 10.24
N THR A 442 -19.41 31.26 10.32
CA THR A 442 -19.72 32.66 10.67
C THR A 442 -20.39 32.89 12.01
N GLY A 443 -20.88 31.87 12.72
CA GLY A 443 -21.59 31.99 14.02
C GLY A 443 -22.93 32.76 13.98
N TYR A 444 -23.09 33.66 13.01
CA TYR A 444 -24.35 34.10 12.44
C TYR A 444 -24.99 32.90 11.74
N THR A 445 -26.33 32.80 11.77
CA THR A 445 -27.02 31.91 10.84
C THR A 445 -27.10 32.57 9.46
N PRO A 446 -27.25 31.82 8.35
CA PRO A 446 -27.46 32.38 7.00
C PRO A 446 -28.48 33.54 6.96
N ASP A 447 -29.48 33.48 7.82
CA ASP A 447 -30.62 34.41 7.94
C ASP A 447 -30.20 35.79 8.48
N GLU A 448 -29.12 35.86 9.26
CA GLU A 448 -28.51 37.12 9.71
C GLU A 448 -27.58 37.74 8.65
N LEU A 449 -27.30 37.00 7.58
CA LEU A 449 -26.37 37.39 6.50
C LEU A 449 -27.08 37.82 5.22
N ILE A 450 -28.22 37.22 4.87
CA ILE A 450 -28.97 37.56 3.65
C ILE A 450 -29.45 39.02 3.72
N GLY A 451 -29.40 39.74 2.60
CA GLY A 451 -29.79 41.15 2.52
C GLY A 451 -28.80 42.15 3.14
N LYS A 452 -27.79 41.69 3.90
CA LYS A 452 -26.59 42.49 4.18
C LYS A 452 -25.75 42.65 2.92
N HIS A 453 -24.97 43.72 2.86
CA HIS A 453 -23.87 43.79 1.90
C HIS A 453 -22.75 42.84 2.36
N PHE A 454 -22.09 42.09 1.47
CA PHE A 454 -21.06 41.13 1.91
C PHE A 454 -19.94 41.80 2.71
N SER A 455 -19.66 43.07 2.43
CA SER A 455 -18.63 43.84 3.15
C SER A 455 -19.03 44.21 4.57
N GLU A 456 -20.26 43.98 5.04
CA GLU A 456 -20.60 44.13 6.46
C GLU A 456 -19.88 43.10 7.33
N LEU A 457 -19.86 41.85 6.88
CA LEU A 457 -19.19 40.73 7.56
C LEU A 457 -17.67 40.84 7.44
N VAL A 458 -17.18 41.34 6.30
CA VAL A 458 -15.75 41.61 6.08
C VAL A 458 -15.20 42.44 7.24
N ALA A 459 -14.13 41.95 7.86
CA ALA A 459 -13.45 42.66 8.95
C ALA A 459 -13.12 44.10 8.50
N PRO A 460 -13.32 45.15 9.32
CA PRO A 460 -13.29 46.55 8.89
C PRO A 460 -12.09 46.96 8.02
N GLU A 461 -10.91 46.44 8.34
CA GLU A 461 -9.64 46.66 7.63
C GLU A 461 -9.60 46.17 6.16
N TRP A 462 -10.51 45.27 5.78
CA TRP A 462 -10.50 44.57 4.48
C TRP A 462 -11.59 45.04 3.52
N LYS A 463 -12.55 45.87 3.96
CA LYS A 463 -13.72 46.27 3.16
C LYS A 463 -13.32 46.96 1.85
N ASP A 464 -12.31 47.85 1.89
CA ASP A 464 -11.83 48.57 0.71
C ASP A 464 -11.14 47.64 -0.31
N ARG A 465 -10.32 46.69 0.16
CA ARG A 465 -9.64 45.70 -0.70
C ARG A 465 -10.62 44.78 -1.40
N VAL A 466 -11.68 44.37 -0.70
CA VAL A 466 -12.78 43.60 -1.29
C VAL A 466 -13.51 44.44 -2.34
N ALA A 467 -13.84 45.71 -2.05
CA ALA A 467 -14.50 46.60 -3.02
C ALA A 467 -13.64 46.87 -4.27
N GLU A 468 -12.33 47.06 -4.11
CA GLU A 468 -11.38 47.23 -5.22
C GLU A 468 -11.28 45.98 -6.10
N PHE A 469 -11.29 44.79 -5.49
CA PHE A 469 -11.33 43.51 -6.20
C PHE A 469 -12.55 43.38 -7.14
N TYR A 470 -13.77 43.67 -6.67
CA TYR A 470 -14.97 43.67 -7.54
C TYR A 470 -14.92 44.76 -8.61
N LEU A 471 -14.45 45.98 -8.28
CA LEU A 471 -14.30 47.07 -9.26
C LEU A 471 -13.32 46.72 -10.38
N ASN A 472 -12.22 46.03 -10.05
CA ASN A 472 -11.24 45.52 -11.00
C ASN A 472 -11.86 44.43 -11.91
N GLN A 473 -12.60 43.49 -11.32
CA GLN A 473 -13.30 42.43 -12.05
C GLN A 473 -14.33 42.99 -13.05
N PHE A 474 -15.12 43.98 -12.63
CA PHE A 474 -16.14 44.64 -13.49
C PHE A 474 -15.50 45.40 -14.66
N LYS A 475 -14.51 46.26 -14.39
CA LYS A 475 -13.86 47.10 -15.43
C LYS A 475 -13.18 46.27 -16.51
N ASN A 476 -12.46 45.23 -16.10
CA ASN A 476 -11.64 44.42 -16.99
C ASN A 476 -12.41 43.24 -17.63
N LYS A 477 -13.71 43.11 -17.35
CA LYS A 477 -14.59 42.03 -17.85
C LYS A 477 -14.01 40.64 -17.58
N ILE A 478 -13.54 40.43 -16.34
CA ILE A 478 -12.98 39.15 -15.92
C ILE A 478 -14.16 38.26 -15.49
N ASP A 479 -14.38 37.16 -16.21
CA ASP A 479 -15.57 36.34 -15.98
C ASP A 479 -15.43 35.35 -14.80
N GLU A 480 -14.21 35.04 -14.33
CA GLU A 480 -13.92 34.31 -13.09
C GLU A 480 -12.65 34.85 -12.36
N SER A 481 -12.69 34.97 -11.02
CA SER A 481 -11.54 35.38 -10.19
C SER A 481 -11.63 34.93 -8.73
N LEU A 482 -10.50 34.52 -8.13
CA LEU A 482 -10.37 34.05 -6.75
C LEU A 482 -9.81 35.11 -5.79
N PHE A 483 -10.34 35.24 -4.57
CA PHE A 483 -9.83 36.15 -3.53
C PHE A 483 -10.18 35.67 -2.10
N SER A 484 -9.25 35.77 -1.15
CA SER A 484 -9.43 35.25 0.22
C SER A 484 -9.31 36.36 1.26
N PHE A 485 -10.28 36.45 2.18
CA PHE A 485 -10.37 37.53 3.17
C PHE A 485 -11.08 37.08 4.47
N PRO A 486 -10.89 37.79 5.59
CA PRO A 486 -11.58 37.49 6.84
C PRO A 486 -12.97 38.14 6.94
N ILE A 487 -13.91 37.40 7.51
CA ILE A 487 -15.21 37.88 7.99
C ILE A 487 -15.36 37.66 9.49
N ILE A 488 -16.11 38.53 10.16
CA ILE A 488 -16.37 38.51 11.61
C ILE A 488 -17.71 37.83 11.91
N THR A 489 -17.80 37.20 13.08
CA THR A 489 -18.95 36.41 13.53
C THR A 489 -19.87 37.12 14.51
N LYS A 490 -21.02 36.50 14.78
CA LYS A 490 -21.99 36.88 15.81
C LYS A 490 -21.40 37.03 17.23
N SER A 491 -20.36 36.26 17.53
CA SER A 491 -19.64 36.32 18.82
C SER A 491 -18.44 37.27 18.81
N GLY A 492 -18.11 37.89 17.67
CA GLY A 492 -16.90 38.69 17.47
C GLY A 492 -15.65 37.88 17.11
N GLU A 493 -15.78 36.57 16.87
CA GLU A 493 -14.74 35.71 16.28
C GLU A 493 -14.47 36.13 14.81
N GLN A 494 -13.40 35.64 14.19
CA GLN A 494 -13.04 35.99 12.82
C GLN A 494 -12.60 34.75 12.03
N LYS A 495 -13.28 34.45 10.91
CA LYS A 495 -13.03 33.28 10.07
C LYS A 495 -12.74 33.67 8.61
N TRP A 496 -12.03 32.81 7.90
CA TRP A 496 -11.43 33.12 6.59
C TRP A 496 -12.19 32.46 5.45
N VAL A 497 -12.81 33.30 4.62
CA VAL A 497 -13.47 32.90 3.40
C VAL A 497 -12.52 33.05 2.21
N GLU A 498 -12.40 32.00 1.40
CA GLU A 498 -11.77 32.09 0.08
C GLU A 498 -12.82 32.03 -0.99
N GLN A 499 -13.07 33.20 -1.57
CA GLN A 499 -14.12 33.49 -2.50
C GLN A 499 -13.65 33.35 -3.95
N THR A 500 -14.00 32.25 -4.62
CA THR A 500 -14.10 32.25 -6.09
C THR A 500 -15.31 33.11 -6.47
N VAL A 501 -15.22 33.96 -7.49
CA VAL A 501 -16.33 34.77 -8.03
C VAL A 501 -16.42 34.62 -9.55
N MET A 502 -17.62 34.36 -10.07
CA MET A 502 -17.99 34.42 -11.49
C MET A 502 -19.02 35.52 -11.76
N GLN A 503 -18.95 36.19 -12.92
CA GLN A 503 -19.92 37.23 -13.34
C GLN A 503 -21.10 36.68 -14.14
N LEU A 504 -22.27 37.32 -14.00
CA LEU A 504 -23.51 36.98 -14.71
C LEU A 504 -23.96 38.15 -15.61
N ARG A 505 -24.41 37.85 -16.84
CA ARG A 505 -24.66 38.85 -17.90
C ARG A 505 -25.91 38.50 -18.74
N GLU A 506 -26.64 39.52 -19.16
CA GLU A 506 -27.64 39.45 -20.24
C GLU A 506 -27.30 40.46 -21.35
N GLY A 507 -27.10 39.98 -22.58
CA GLY A 507 -26.66 40.82 -23.69
C GLY A 507 -25.35 41.55 -23.36
N ASN A 508 -25.43 42.87 -23.16
CA ASN A 508 -24.29 43.71 -22.79
C ASN A 508 -24.44 44.36 -21.39
N LYS A 509 -25.34 43.82 -20.55
CA LYS A 509 -25.68 44.32 -19.21
C LYS A 509 -25.38 43.25 -18.16
N ILE A 510 -24.65 43.60 -17.11
CA ILE A 510 -24.35 42.69 -15.98
C ILE A 510 -25.55 42.63 -15.03
N THR A 511 -25.81 41.46 -14.45
CA THR A 511 -26.98 41.19 -13.59
C THR A 511 -26.61 40.74 -12.17
N GLY A 512 -25.48 40.06 -11.95
CA GLY A 512 -25.03 39.63 -10.62
C GLY A 512 -23.74 38.80 -10.61
N HIS A 513 -23.47 38.12 -9.50
CA HIS A 513 -22.26 37.33 -9.26
C HIS A 513 -22.58 35.98 -8.57
N LYS A 514 -21.90 34.89 -8.98
CA LYS A 514 -21.93 33.57 -8.29
C LYS A 514 -20.58 33.32 -7.62
N SER A 515 -20.58 32.80 -6.39
CA SER A 515 -19.35 32.66 -5.59
C SER A 515 -19.24 31.36 -4.80
N ILE A 516 -18.00 30.92 -4.55
CA ILE A 516 -17.67 29.79 -3.67
C ILE A 516 -16.77 30.31 -2.56
N LEU A 517 -17.27 30.49 -1.33
CA LEU A 517 -16.49 30.93 -0.16
C LEU A 517 -16.04 29.70 0.61
N ARG A 518 -15.07 29.01 0.04
CA ARG A 518 -14.34 27.91 0.66
C ARG A 518 -14.00 28.30 2.13
N ASP A 519 -14.36 27.50 3.14
CA ASP A 519 -14.00 27.80 4.55
C ASP A 519 -12.53 27.41 4.76
N VAL A 520 -11.66 28.26 4.22
CA VAL A 520 -10.21 28.07 4.30
C VAL A 520 -9.65 28.53 5.63
N THR A 521 -10.49 28.79 6.63
CA THR A 521 -10.05 28.79 8.03
C THR A 521 -9.34 27.47 8.32
N GLU A 522 -9.85 26.33 7.81
CA GLU A 522 -9.41 24.97 8.17
C GLU A 522 -8.35 24.33 7.23
N ARG A 523 -7.52 25.12 6.52
CA ARG A 523 -6.66 24.61 5.41
C ARG A 523 -5.16 24.98 5.46
N LYS A 524 -4.40 24.61 6.52
CA LYS A 524 -2.98 25.06 6.73
C LYS A 524 -2.12 24.04 7.55
N ALA A 525 -0.90 23.62 7.10
CA ALA A 525 -0.02 22.70 7.87
C ALA A 525 1.47 22.56 7.42
N ALA A 526 2.31 22.03 8.35
CA ALA A 526 3.52 21.16 8.20
C ALA A 526 4.92 21.67 7.74
N GLU A 527 5.98 21.12 8.39
CA GLU A 527 7.42 21.07 7.99
C GLU A 527 8.13 19.84 8.67
N GLN A 528 9.40 19.52 8.37
CA GLN A 528 10.16 18.40 9.00
C GLN A 528 11.69 18.58 9.22
N LYS A 529 12.51 18.88 8.18
CA LYS A 529 13.80 18.14 8.00
C LYS A 529 15.14 18.75 8.49
N LEU A 530 16.12 18.96 7.59
CA LEU A 530 17.47 18.40 7.80
C LEU A 530 18.53 19.32 8.43
N LYS A 531 19.19 18.82 9.49
CA LYS A 531 20.43 19.35 10.12
C LYS A 531 21.24 18.27 10.88
N GLU A 532 21.09 17.00 10.51
CA GLU A 532 21.43 15.82 11.32
C GLU A 532 22.86 15.26 11.13
N SER A 533 23.48 14.71 12.19
CA SER A 533 24.80 14.01 12.14
C SER A 533 24.91 12.77 13.05
N GLU A 534 24.93 12.90 14.40
CA GLU A 534 24.60 11.78 15.31
C GLU A 534 23.11 11.39 15.18
N GLY A 535 22.35 12.29 14.55
CA GLY A 535 21.35 12.01 13.53
C GLY A 535 21.80 11.09 12.38
N GLN A 536 22.40 9.95 12.72
CA GLN A 536 22.29 8.70 12.00
C GLN A 536 21.70 7.65 12.95
N LEU A 537 22.12 7.57 14.22
CA LEU A 537 21.43 6.77 15.26
C LEU A 537 20.28 7.55 15.88
N GLN A 538 20.51 8.83 16.23
CA GLN A 538 19.48 9.83 16.50
C GLN A 538 18.73 10.28 15.23
N THR A 539 18.70 9.46 14.17
CA THR A 539 17.87 9.61 12.94
C THR A 539 17.28 8.27 12.52
N ILE A 540 17.95 7.15 12.78
CA ILE A 540 17.27 5.84 12.96
C ILE A 540 16.37 5.86 14.23
N PHE A 541 16.45 6.92 15.04
CA PHE A 541 15.63 7.21 16.22
C PHE A 541 14.79 8.49 16.01
N ASN A 542 15.34 9.65 15.59
CA ASN A 542 14.50 10.85 15.31
C ASN A 542 13.69 10.77 14.00
N GLU A 543 14.13 9.95 13.05
CA GLU A 543 13.39 9.57 11.85
C GLU A 543 13.21 8.04 11.80
N ALA A 544 13.17 7.40 12.98
CA ALA A 544 12.37 6.20 13.11
C ALA A 544 10.94 6.55 12.67
N PRO A 545 10.26 5.74 11.85
CA PRO A 545 8.83 5.94 11.60
C PRO A 545 8.00 5.78 12.88
N ASP A 546 8.54 5.04 13.85
CA ASP A 546 7.88 4.64 15.09
C ASP A 546 8.48 5.41 16.29
N ALA A 547 7.64 5.78 17.25
CA ALA A 547 8.11 6.25 18.56
C ALA A 547 8.95 5.17 19.24
N LEU A 548 9.99 5.60 19.96
CA LEU A 548 11.01 4.72 20.50
C LEU A 548 11.46 5.23 21.86
N ILE A 549 10.98 4.55 22.90
CA ILE A 549 11.14 4.93 24.30
C ILE A 549 11.96 3.86 25.01
N VAL A 550 12.89 4.28 25.87
CA VAL A 550 13.61 3.36 26.75
C VAL A 550 13.47 3.83 28.19
N ILE A 551 13.08 2.89 29.05
CA ILE A 551 12.99 3.06 30.51
C ILE A 551 13.98 2.14 31.23
N ASN A 552 14.36 2.52 32.45
CA ASN A 552 15.15 1.66 33.35
C ASN A 552 14.26 0.69 34.17
N ASP A 553 14.89 -0.08 35.04
CA ASP A 553 14.31 -0.98 36.03
C ASP A 553 13.43 -0.28 37.09
N GLU A 554 13.51 1.04 37.20
CA GLU A 554 12.68 1.88 38.09
C GLU A 554 11.51 2.54 37.33
N GLY A 555 11.32 2.24 36.03
CA GLY A 555 10.25 2.79 35.19
C GLY A 555 10.48 4.23 34.71
N ILE A 556 11.70 4.76 34.84
CA ILE A 556 12.09 6.14 34.53
C ILE A 556 12.57 6.24 33.08
N ILE A 557 12.15 7.28 32.36
CA ILE A 557 12.54 7.52 30.95
C ILE A 557 14.02 7.93 30.87
N ILE A 558 14.81 7.10 30.17
CA ILE A 558 16.24 7.32 29.90
C ILE A 558 16.53 7.63 28.42
N ARG A 559 15.60 7.32 27.50
CA ARG A 559 15.65 7.72 26.08
C ARG A 559 14.23 7.99 25.55
N TRP A 560 14.11 9.00 24.69
CA TRP A 560 12.86 9.42 24.04
C TRP A 560 13.18 10.08 22.69
N ASN A 561 12.44 9.77 21.61
CA ASN A 561 12.70 10.30 20.26
C ASN A 561 11.69 11.40 19.84
N PRO A 562 12.03 12.31 18.91
CA PRO A 562 11.10 13.28 18.32
C PRO A 562 9.83 12.71 17.70
N GLN A 563 9.83 11.45 17.28
CA GLN A 563 8.58 10.79 16.87
C GLN A 563 7.68 10.51 18.09
N ALA A 564 8.24 10.14 19.25
CA ALA A 564 7.55 10.19 20.55
C ALA A 564 7.22 11.64 21.01
N GLU A 565 8.04 12.66 20.71
CA GLU A 565 7.67 14.06 21.00
C GLU A 565 6.44 14.50 20.19
N LYS A 566 6.31 14.08 18.93
CA LYS A 566 5.10 14.31 18.11
C LYS A 566 3.91 13.50 18.60
N ILE A 567 4.09 12.20 18.84
CA ILE A 567 3.03 11.26 19.19
C ILE A 567 2.49 11.51 20.61
N PHE A 568 3.36 11.84 21.57
CA PHE A 568 3.00 12.02 22.98
C PHE A 568 3.09 13.46 23.50
N GLY A 569 3.48 14.44 22.68
CA GLY A 569 3.48 15.88 23.02
C GLY A 569 4.49 16.34 24.09
N TRP A 570 5.22 15.41 24.71
CA TRP A 570 6.30 15.72 25.66
C TRP A 570 7.60 16.02 24.95
N THR A 571 8.25 17.13 25.31
CA THR A 571 9.63 17.39 24.86
C THR A 571 10.62 16.57 25.68
N LEU A 572 11.70 16.12 25.05
CA LEU A 572 12.77 15.31 25.64
C LEU A 572 13.27 15.90 26.97
N GLY A 573 13.48 17.23 27.02
CA GLY A 573 13.97 17.94 28.19
C GLY A 573 12.99 17.99 29.38
N GLU A 574 11.71 17.70 29.17
CA GLU A 574 10.69 17.67 30.22
C GLU A 574 10.47 16.28 30.81
N VAL A 575 10.83 15.20 30.11
CA VAL A 575 10.53 13.82 30.53
C VAL A 575 11.76 12.97 30.84
N LEU A 576 12.95 13.39 30.42
CA LEU A 576 14.19 12.73 30.80
C LEU A 576 14.32 12.69 32.34
N GLY A 577 14.45 11.49 32.91
CA GLY A 577 14.51 11.32 34.36
C GLY A 577 13.17 11.33 35.11
N LYS A 578 12.01 11.31 34.41
CA LYS A 578 10.68 11.17 35.04
C LYS A 578 10.06 9.76 34.84
N PRO A 579 9.13 9.32 35.72
CA PRO A 579 8.45 8.03 35.58
C PRO A 579 7.55 7.99 34.35
N MET A 580 7.76 7.00 33.48
CA MET A 580 7.03 6.84 32.22
C MET A 580 5.52 6.68 32.44
N ARG A 581 5.12 5.90 33.45
CA ARG A 581 3.72 5.64 33.79
C ARG A 581 2.91 6.92 34.03
N ASP A 582 3.55 7.94 34.59
CA ASP A 582 2.85 9.16 35.01
C ASP A 582 2.71 10.20 33.88
N LEU A 583 3.29 9.88 32.72
CA LEU A 583 3.41 10.73 31.55
C LEU A 583 2.73 10.14 30.31
N ILE A 584 2.79 8.81 30.11
CA ILE A 584 2.19 8.15 28.94
C ILE A 584 1.29 6.94 29.23
N ILE A 585 0.96 6.65 30.49
CA ILE A 585 -0.01 5.59 30.81
C ILE A 585 -1.28 6.22 31.39
N PRO A 586 -2.48 5.89 30.85
CA PRO A 586 -3.75 6.38 31.36
C PRO A 586 -3.96 6.05 32.84
N VAL A 587 -4.66 6.92 33.59
CA VAL A 587 -4.79 6.78 35.05
C VAL A 587 -5.45 5.45 35.43
N GLN A 588 -6.48 5.02 34.69
CA GLN A 588 -7.14 3.72 34.80
C GLN A 588 -6.25 2.51 34.47
N HIS A 589 -5.10 2.72 33.82
CA HIS A 589 -4.15 1.68 33.43
C HIS A 589 -2.82 1.73 34.21
N ARG A 590 -2.52 2.84 34.92
CA ARG A 590 -1.30 2.98 35.75
C ARG A 590 -1.17 1.90 36.83
N GLU A 591 -2.28 1.53 37.48
CA GLU A 591 -2.26 0.50 38.53
C GLU A 591 -1.99 -0.89 37.95
N ALA A 592 -2.68 -1.25 36.85
CA ALA A 592 -2.47 -2.52 36.14
C ALA A 592 -1.05 -2.63 35.57
N HIS A 593 -0.54 -1.55 34.96
CA HIS A 593 0.84 -1.48 34.50
C HIS A 593 1.84 -1.63 35.65
N THR A 594 1.66 -0.90 36.75
CA THR A 594 2.60 -0.95 37.89
C THR A 594 2.67 -2.38 38.46
N LYS A 595 1.52 -3.02 38.69
CA LYS A 595 1.46 -4.44 39.12
C LYS A 595 2.10 -5.40 38.11
N GLY A 596 1.88 -5.20 36.81
CA GLY A 596 2.49 -6.02 35.75
C GLY A 596 4.01 -5.85 35.65
N PHE A 597 4.50 -4.62 35.85
CA PHE A 597 5.92 -4.26 35.81
C PHE A 597 6.66 -4.83 37.04
N GLU A 598 6.10 -4.64 38.25
CA GLU A 598 6.61 -5.22 39.49
C GLU A 598 6.64 -6.76 39.43
N ASN A 599 5.57 -7.40 38.93
CA ASN A 599 5.55 -8.84 38.74
C ASN A 599 6.65 -9.31 37.77
N PHE A 600 6.83 -8.64 36.63
CA PHE A 600 7.89 -8.99 35.68
C PHE A 600 9.29 -8.89 36.30
N LEU A 601 9.57 -7.88 37.14
CA LEU A 601 10.87 -7.75 37.81
C LEU A 601 11.15 -8.87 38.82
N ILE A 602 10.10 -9.57 39.30
CA ILE A 602 10.21 -10.70 40.23
C ILE A 602 10.26 -12.05 39.49
N THR A 603 9.45 -12.23 38.43
CA THR A 603 9.27 -13.52 37.75
C THR A 603 10.04 -13.66 36.43
N ALA A 604 10.52 -12.55 35.86
CA ALA A 604 10.97 -12.42 34.47
C ALA A 604 9.90 -12.77 33.40
N GLU A 605 8.62 -12.87 33.79
CA GLU A 605 7.49 -13.17 32.90
C GLU A 605 6.39 -12.10 33.00
N GLY A 606 5.84 -11.70 31.85
CA GLY A 606 4.78 -10.69 31.77
C GLY A 606 3.95 -10.84 30.48
N PRO A 607 2.64 -10.56 30.51
CA PRO A 607 1.72 -10.92 29.42
C PRO A 607 2.01 -10.21 28.08
N ILE A 608 2.64 -9.03 28.14
CA ILE A 608 2.92 -8.10 27.03
C ILE A 608 4.33 -8.30 26.44
N ILE A 609 5.23 -8.96 27.18
CA ILE A 609 6.67 -8.98 26.88
C ILE A 609 6.98 -9.82 25.63
N ASN A 610 7.83 -9.26 24.75
CA ASN A 610 8.23 -9.84 23.47
C ASN A 610 7.06 -10.19 22.54
N LYS A 611 5.94 -9.47 22.67
CA LYS A 611 4.80 -9.51 21.76
C LYS A 611 4.54 -8.11 21.20
N THR A 612 3.97 -8.07 20.01
CA THR A 612 3.34 -6.87 19.45
C THR A 612 1.87 -6.88 19.82
N ILE A 613 1.37 -5.79 20.39
CA ILE A 613 -0.03 -5.60 20.77
C ILE A 613 -0.51 -4.21 20.39
N GLU A 614 -1.80 -4.05 20.13
CA GLU A 614 -2.44 -2.74 19.95
C GLU A 614 -3.05 -2.31 21.31
N ILE A 615 -2.67 -1.14 21.84
CA ILE A 615 -3.17 -0.60 23.12
C ILE A 615 -3.29 0.93 23.12
N THR A 616 -4.08 1.44 24.06
CA THR A 616 -4.23 2.87 24.35
C THR A 616 -3.07 3.42 25.20
N ALA A 617 -2.53 4.59 24.83
CA ALA A 617 -1.51 5.32 25.57
C ALA A 617 -1.83 6.82 25.70
N LEU A 618 -1.23 7.48 26.71
CA LEU A 618 -1.54 8.85 27.14
C LEU A 618 -0.50 9.86 26.62
N ASN A 619 -0.89 11.09 26.32
CA ASN A 619 0.04 12.18 25.95
C ASN A 619 0.20 13.25 27.04
N LYS A 620 1.05 14.27 26.80
CA LYS A 620 1.36 15.36 27.75
C LYS A 620 0.16 16.10 28.32
N GLN A 621 -0.93 16.17 27.56
CA GLN A 621 -2.15 16.86 27.93
C GLN A 621 -3.17 15.92 28.61
N ASN A 622 -2.77 14.68 28.90
CA ASN A 622 -3.60 13.56 29.35
C ASN A 622 -4.67 13.12 28.33
N VAL A 623 -4.37 13.16 27.03
CA VAL A 623 -5.25 12.63 25.96
C VAL A 623 -4.78 11.25 25.52
N GLU A 624 -5.73 10.37 25.20
CA GLU A 624 -5.53 8.94 24.92
C GLU A 624 -5.66 8.60 23.43
N PHE A 625 -4.84 7.67 22.93
CA PHE A 625 -4.82 7.24 21.53
C PHE A 625 -4.18 5.85 21.35
N GLU A 626 -4.44 5.19 20.22
CA GLU A 626 -4.03 3.80 19.96
C GLU A 626 -2.63 3.66 19.34
N ILE A 627 -1.83 2.75 19.89
CA ILE A 627 -0.47 2.43 19.45
C ILE A 627 -0.27 0.93 19.25
N GLU A 628 0.50 0.56 18.23
CA GLU A 628 1.08 -0.77 18.11
C GLU A 628 2.39 -0.77 18.92
N LEU A 629 2.33 -1.38 20.12
CA LEU A 629 3.39 -1.47 21.08
C LEU A 629 4.07 -2.84 21.01
N THR A 630 5.40 -2.84 20.94
CA THR A 630 6.25 -4.00 21.21
C THR A 630 7.22 -3.65 22.34
N VAL A 631 7.13 -4.36 23.48
CA VAL A 631 8.07 -4.19 24.61
C VAL A 631 9.07 -5.34 24.63
N SER A 632 10.36 -5.00 24.47
CA SER A 632 11.47 -5.93 24.62
C SER A 632 12.35 -5.55 25.83
N PRO A 633 12.44 -6.40 26.87
CA PRO A 633 13.38 -6.21 27.96
C PRO A 633 14.79 -6.60 27.50
N ALA A 634 15.79 -5.86 27.95
CA ALA A 634 17.20 -6.18 27.75
C ALA A 634 17.97 -5.94 29.06
N THR A 635 18.97 -6.78 29.35
CA THR A 635 19.81 -6.63 30.54
C THR A 635 21.10 -5.90 30.18
N ILE A 636 21.34 -4.74 30.81
CA ILE A 636 22.57 -3.97 30.67
C ILE A 636 23.23 -3.88 32.04
N LEU A 637 24.48 -4.34 32.14
CA LEU A 637 25.30 -4.29 33.37
C LEU A 637 24.61 -4.88 34.62
N GLY A 638 23.73 -5.88 34.43
CA GLY A 638 23.01 -6.56 35.51
C GLY A 638 21.68 -5.91 35.93
N ARG A 639 21.29 -4.78 35.32
CA ARG A 639 19.96 -4.16 35.46
C ARG A 639 19.11 -4.38 34.21
N TYR A 640 17.79 -4.34 34.35
CA TYR A 640 16.89 -4.31 33.21
C TYR A 640 16.75 -2.90 32.64
N ILE A 641 16.65 -2.83 31.31
CA ILE A 641 16.01 -1.74 30.59
C ILE A 641 14.87 -2.33 29.75
N PHE A 642 13.87 -1.52 29.42
CA PHE A 642 12.79 -1.91 28.53
C PHE A 642 12.77 -0.98 27.34
N ILE A 643 12.88 -1.56 26.14
CA ILE A 643 12.81 -0.86 24.88
C ILE A 643 11.39 -1.04 24.35
N ALA A 644 10.66 0.07 24.23
CA ALA A 644 9.34 0.12 23.66
C ALA A 644 9.42 0.68 22.24
N PHE A 645 9.07 -0.15 21.26
CA PHE A 645 8.80 0.27 19.89
C PHE A 645 7.30 0.56 19.79
N ILE A 646 6.95 1.76 19.35
CA ILE A 646 5.59 2.32 19.42
C ILE A 646 5.26 2.89 18.05
N LYS A 647 4.60 2.11 17.19
CA LYS A 647 4.06 2.66 15.95
C LYS A 647 2.74 3.36 16.29
N ASP A 648 2.66 4.66 15.99
CA ASP A 648 1.36 5.31 15.84
C ASP A 648 0.68 4.69 14.61
N ILE A 649 -0.24 3.77 14.91
CA ILE A 649 -1.03 3.08 13.89
C ILE A 649 -2.21 3.92 13.44
N SER A 650 -2.46 5.11 13.98
CA SER A 650 -3.60 5.95 13.59
C SER A 650 -3.65 6.17 12.08
N LEU A 651 -2.51 6.41 11.40
CA LEU A 651 -2.51 6.52 9.94
C LEU A 651 -2.56 5.16 9.21
N ARG A 652 -1.99 4.07 9.76
CA ARG A 652 -2.15 2.72 9.16
C ARG A 652 -3.61 2.30 9.22
N LYS A 653 -4.20 2.36 10.41
CA LYS A 653 -5.63 2.16 10.66
C LYS A 653 -6.46 3.13 9.85
N LYS A 654 -6.06 4.39 9.65
CA LYS A 654 -6.79 5.33 8.77
C LYS A 654 -6.72 4.92 7.30
N MET A 655 -5.58 4.49 6.75
CA MET A 655 -5.50 4.00 5.36
C MET A 655 -6.14 2.62 5.16
N GLU A 656 -6.05 1.75 6.17
CA GLU A 656 -6.71 0.45 6.22
C GLU A 656 -8.22 0.62 6.32
N ASN A 657 -8.68 1.52 7.20
CA ASN A 657 -10.08 1.95 7.29
C ASN A 657 -10.52 2.69 6.03
N GLU A 658 -9.75 3.59 5.42
CA GLU A 658 -10.08 4.27 4.16
C GLU A 658 -10.20 3.29 2.99
N LYS A 659 -9.34 2.26 2.93
CA LYS A 659 -9.49 1.19 1.94
C LYS A 659 -10.71 0.34 2.25
N ILE A 660 -10.89 -0.07 3.50
CA ILE A 660 -12.07 -0.83 3.94
C ILE A 660 -13.35 -0.01 3.74
N GLU A 661 -13.30 1.31 3.87
CA GLU A 661 -14.37 2.27 3.63
C GLU A 661 -14.60 2.47 2.14
N ALA A 662 -13.57 2.52 1.29
CA ALA A 662 -13.71 2.57 -0.16
C ALA A 662 -14.29 1.26 -0.73
N ASP A 663 -13.77 0.10 -0.29
CA ASP A 663 -14.30 -1.21 -0.68
C ASP A 663 -15.72 -1.43 -0.07
N LYS A 664 -15.98 -0.96 1.16
CA LYS A 664 -17.34 -0.86 1.73
C LYS A 664 -18.21 0.12 0.94
N LEU A 665 -17.69 1.23 0.40
CA LEU A 665 -18.47 2.27 -0.27
C LEU A 665 -18.84 1.85 -1.68
N VAL A 666 -17.95 1.15 -2.41
CA VAL A 666 -18.32 0.47 -3.66
C VAL A 666 -19.38 -0.59 -3.40
N ARG A 667 -19.23 -1.41 -2.34
CA ARG A 667 -20.22 -2.44 -1.98
C ARG A 667 -21.52 -1.86 -1.41
N LEU A 668 -21.46 -0.74 -0.70
CA LEU A 668 -22.62 0.00 -0.20
C LEU A 668 -23.32 0.72 -1.35
N ASN A 669 -22.59 1.18 -2.36
CA ASN A 669 -23.17 1.70 -3.60
C ASN A 669 -23.86 0.58 -4.39
N GLU A 670 -23.24 -0.58 -4.57
CA GLU A 670 -23.86 -1.78 -5.16
C GLU A 670 -25.15 -2.16 -4.39
N LEU A 671 -25.07 -2.26 -3.05
CA LEU A 671 -26.22 -2.57 -2.19
C LEU A 671 -27.28 -1.46 -2.24
N LYS A 672 -26.90 -0.18 -2.29
CA LYS A 672 -27.83 0.94 -2.50
C LYS A 672 -28.51 0.81 -3.85
N LEU A 673 -27.79 0.61 -4.96
CA LEU A 673 -28.34 0.41 -6.30
C LEU A 673 -29.25 -0.83 -6.39
N LYS A 674 -28.92 -1.93 -5.69
CA LYS A 674 -29.84 -3.08 -5.60
C LYS A 674 -31.08 -2.77 -4.76
N LEU A 675 -30.94 -2.22 -3.56
CA LEU A 675 -32.07 -1.82 -2.71
C LEU A 675 -32.96 -0.76 -3.38
N ILE A 676 -32.39 0.09 -4.23
CA ILE A 676 -33.11 0.98 -5.13
C ILE A 676 -34.04 0.16 -6.04
N LEU A 677 -33.48 -0.73 -6.87
CA LEU A 677 -34.26 -1.49 -7.86
C LEU A 677 -35.31 -2.42 -7.22
N GLU A 678 -34.99 -3.07 -6.10
CA GLU A 678 -35.91 -3.96 -5.36
C GLU A 678 -37.10 -3.22 -4.70
N ASN A 679 -36.97 -1.89 -4.53
CA ASN A 679 -38.00 -1.01 -3.99
C ASN A 679 -38.57 -0.04 -5.05
N ILE A 680 -38.33 -0.27 -6.35
CA ILE A 680 -39.08 0.43 -7.40
C ILE A 680 -40.45 -0.25 -7.58
N GLY A 681 -41.51 0.56 -7.62
CA GLY A 681 -42.91 0.11 -7.78
C GLY A 681 -43.27 -0.38 -9.20
N GLU A 682 -42.30 -0.47 -10.10
CA GLU A 682 -42.44 -1.00 -11.45
C GLU A 682 -41.51 -2.20 -11.67
N GLY A 683 -41.93 -3.15 -12.49
CA GLY A 683 -41.16 -4.34 -12.81
C GLY A 683 -40.05 -4.02 -13.80
N ILE A 684 -38.79 -3.99 -13.35
CA ILE A 684 -37.62 -3.74 -14.20
C ILE A 684 -37.01 -5.07 -14.62
N ILE A 685 -36.89 -5.26 -15.94
CA ILE A 685 -36.21 -6.40 -16.56
C ILE A 685 -35.09 -5.88 -17.45
N VAL A 686 -33.94 -6.56 -17.38
CA VAL A 686 -32.77 -6.29 -18.22
C VAL A 686 -32.37 -7.59 -18.90
N THR A 687 -32.30 -7.59 -20.23
CA THR A 687 -31.76 -8.71 -21.02
C THR A 687 -30.51 -8.32 -21.77
N ASP A 688 -29.63 -9.29 -22.02
CA ASP A 688 -28.52 -9.11 -22.95
C ASP A 688 -28.95 -9.29 -24.42
N SER A 689 -28.02 -9.04 -25.35
CA SER A 689 -28.19 -9.31 -26.78
C SER A 689 -28.52 -10.77 -27.15
N GLN A 690 -28.49 -11.71 -26.20
CA GLN A 690 -28.89 -13.12 -26.36
C GLN A 690 -30.26 -13.43 -25.70
N LYS A 691 -31.02 -12.40 -25.28
CA LYS A 691 -32.33 -12.50 -24.60
C LYS A 691 -32.28 -13.18 -23.22
N ARG A 692 -31.11 -13.30 -22.61
CA ARG A 692 -30.94 -13.87 -21.27
C ARG A 692 -31.20 -12.78 -20.24
N ILE A 693 -32.01 -13.06 -19.23
CA ILE A 693 -32.30 -12.11 -18.14
C ILE A 693 -31.04 -11.93 -17.29
N VAL A 694 -30.52 -10.71 -17.27
CA VAL A 694 -29.34 -10.30 -16.48
C VAL A 694 -29.77 -9.66 -15.16
N LEU A 695 -30.96 -9.06 -15.12
CA LEU A 695 -31.57 -8.50 -13.91
C LEU A 695 -33.10 -8.57 -14.01
N SER A 696 -33.73 -8.92 -12.89
CA SER A 696 -35.17 -8.79 -12.63
C SER A 696 -35.34 -8.30 -11.20
N ASN A 697 -36.15 -7.27 -10.94
CA ASN A 697 -36.45 -6.85 -9.56
C ASN A 697 -37.67 -7.59 -8.99
N ARG A 698 -37.87 -7.55 -7.66
CA ARG A 698 -39.04 -8.14 -6.99
C ARG A 698 -40.38 -7.82 -7.67
N MET A 699 -40.58 -6.57 -8.12
CA MET A 699 -41.83 -6.19 -8.78
C MET A 699 -42.00 -6.89 -10.15
N ALA A 700 -40.93 -7.08 -10.92
CA ALA A 700 -41.00 -7.90 -12.14
C ALA A 700 -41.30 -9.37 -11.80
N GLU A 701 -40.70 -9.94 -10.74
CA GLU A 701 -41.06 -11.29 -10.28
C GLU A 701 -42.55 -11.40 -9.87
N GLU A 702 -43.14 -10.36 -9.27
CA GLU A 702 -44.54 -10.32 -8.85
C GLU A 702 -45.51 -10.09 -10.03
N ILE A 703 -45.13 -9.28 -11.03
CA ILE A 703 -45.95 -9.03 -12.21
C ILE A 703 -45.93 -10.23 -13.16
N ILE A 704 -44.75 -10.66 -13.62
CA ILE A 704 -44.59 -11.68 -14.68
C ILE A 704 -44.19 -13.07 -14.18
N GLY A 705 -44.04 -13.28 -12.87
CA GLY A 705 -43.78 -14.60 -12.28
C GLY A 705 -42.48 -15.28 -12.74
N ILE A 706 -41.52 -14.54 -13.28
CA ILE A 706 -40.20 -15.06 -13.68
C ILE A 706 -39.18 -14.61 -12.65
N LYS A 707 -38.61 -15.57 -11.93
CA LYS A 707 -37.55 -15.33 -10.95
C LYS A 707 -36.19 -15.27 -11.60
N GLN A 708 -35.28 -14.47 -11.04
CA GLN A 708 -33.88 -14.52 -11.44
C GLN A 708 -33.20 -15.76 -10.81
N ASP A 709 -33.16 -16.88 -11.53
CA ASP A 709 -32.39 -18.05 -11.08
C ASP A 709 -30.88 -17.79 -11.20
N SER A 710 -30.22 -17.67 -10.05
CA SER A 710 -28.76 -17.53 -9.91
C SER A 710 -27.94 -18.69 -10.51
N ALA A 711 -28.54 -19.85 -10.80
CA ALA A 711 -27.84 -21.04 -11.29
C ALA A 711 -27.87 -21.19 -12.83
N MET A 712 -28.85 -20.60 -13.53
CA MET A 712 -28.94 -20.66 -15.00
C MET A 712 -29.54 -19.37 -15.59
N PRO A 713 -28.95 -18.79 -16.67
CA PRO A 713 -29.53 -17.65 -17.35
C PRO A 713 -30.88 -18.01 -17.95
N THR A 714 -31.96 -17.47 -17.38
CA THR A 714 -33.32 -17.66 -17.91
C THR A 714 -33.44 -16.87 -19.20
N THR A 715 -33.72 -17.56 -20.31
CA THR A 715 -33.99 -16.90 -21.60
C THR A 715 -35.44 -16.46 -21.62
N LEU A 716 -35.69 -15.18 -21.88
CA LEU A 716 -37.04 -14.61 -21.79
C LEU A 716 -37.86 -14.88 -23.05
N ASP A 717 -38.40 -16.10 -23.18
CA ASP A 717 -39.37 -16.44 -24.22
C ASP A 717 -40.80 -16.38 -23.67
N TRP A 718 -41.41 -15.20 -23.79
CA TRP A 718 -42.80 -14.94 -23.43
C TRP A 718 -43.79 -15.96 -24.03
N SER A 719 -43.56 -16.43 -25.25
CA SER A 719 -44.49 -17.31 -25.97
C SER A 719 -44.56 -18.74 -25.39
N THR A 720 -43.68 -19.09 -24.46
CA THR A 720 -43.68 -20.39 -23.77
C THR A 720 -44.51 -20.42 -22.48
N LYS A 721 -44.76 -19.25 -21.86
CA LYS A 721 -45.43 -19.12 -20.56
C LYS A 721 -46.68 -18.24 -20.60
N TYR A 722 -46.80 -17.38 -21.60
CA TYR A 722 -47.83 -16.35 -21.67
C TYR A 722 -48.52 -16.30 -23.04
N ASP A 723 -49.85 -16.47 -23.01
CA ASP A 723 -50.70 -16.09 -24.14
C ASP A 723 -50.83 -14.55 -24.11
N LEU A 724 -50.34 -13.88 -25.15
CA LEU A 724 -50.30 -12.41 -25.24
C LEU A 724 -51.44 -11.89 -26.11
N TYR A 725 -52.14 -10.85 -25.63
CA TYR A 725 -53.25 -10.21 -26.33
C TYR A 725 -53.09 -8.70 -26.40
N TYR A 726 -53.69 -8.08 -27.41
CA TYR A 726 -53.95 -6.65 -27.42
C TYR A 726 -55.00 -6.29 -26.35
N PRO A 727 -55.20 -5.00 -26.05
CA PRO A 727 -56.21 -4.54 -25.08
C PRO A 727 -57.68 -4.88 -25.40
N ASP A 728 -57.95 -5.58 -26.50
CA ASP A 728 -59.28 -6.08 -26.91
C ASP A 728 -59.59 -7.50 -26.37
N GLU A 729 -58.66 -8.14 -25.66
CA GLU A 729 -58.73 -9.51 -25.12
C GLU A 729 -58.94 -10.64 -26.15
N VAL A 730 -58.91 -10.34 -27.46
CA VAL A 730 -59.27 -11.28 -28.53
C VAL A 730 -58.17 -11.39 -29.59
N THR A 731 -57.51 -10.29 -29.94
CA THR A 731 -56.44 -10.30 -30.93
C THR A 731 -55.12 -10.67 -30.27
N VAL A 732 -54.46 -11.73 -30.74
CA VAL A 732 -53.15 -12.16 -30.23
C VAL A 732 -52.08 -11.11 -30.54
N PHE A 733 -51.33 -10.69 -29.52
CA PHE A 733 -50.23 -9.75 -29.65
C PHE A 733 -48.95 -10.49 -30.10
N PRO A 734 -48.33 -10.15 -31.24
CA PRO A 734 -47.13 -10.85 -31.70
C PRO A 734 -45.94 -10.57 -30.77
N ALA A 735 -45.38 -11.60 -30.13
CA ALA A 735 -44.26 -11.46 -29.19
C ALA A 735 -43.08 -10.65 -29.78
N GLN A 736 -42.79 -10.79 -31.07
CA GLN A 736 -41.75 -10.02 -31.79
C GLN A 736 -41.92 -8.48 -31.77
N ASN A 737 -43.12 -7.99 -31.42
CA ASN A 737 -43.46 -6.57 -31.32
C ASN A 737 -43.32 -6.03 -29.88
N LEU A 738 -43.01 -6.88 -28.89
CA LEU A 738 -42.84 -6.46 -27.50
C LEU A 738 -41.78 -5.37 -27.37
N PRO A 739 -41.94 -4.40 -26.45
CA PRO A 739 -40.97 -3.32 -26.24
C PRO A 739 -39.52 -3.79 -26.07
N LEU A 740 -39.31 -4.89 -25.34
CA LEU A 740 -37.98 -5.49 -25.14
C LEU A 740 -37.41 -6.10 -26.44
N GLU A 741 -38.24 -6.74 -27.26
CA GLU A 741 -37.86 -7.26 -28.59
C GLU A 741 -37.55 -6.14 -29.59
N LYS A 742 -38.11 -4.94 -29.39
CA LYS A 742 -37.80 -3.75 -30.17
C LYS A 742 -36.55 -3.04 -29.66
N ALA A 743 -36.39 -2.90 -28.35
CA ALA A 743 -35.20 -2.38 -27.72
C ALA A 743 -33.94 -3.18 -28.12
N LEU A 744 -34.00 -4.51 -28.18
CA LEU A 744 -32.90 -5.35 -28.69
C LEU A 744 -32.55 -5.12 -30.17
N LYS A 745 -33.43 -4.48 -30.96
CA LYS A 745 -33.19 -4.05 -32.35
C LYS A 745 -32.72 -2.59 -32.45
N GLY A 746 -32.62 -1.87 -31.33
CA GLY A 746 -32.33 -0.43 -31.28
C GLY A 746 -33.57 0.47 -31.34
N GLU A 747 -34.78 -0.09 -31.40
CA GLU A 747 -36.04 0.67 -31.36
C GLU A 747 -36.45 0.96 -29.91
N SER A 748 -36.35 2.22 -29.47
CA SER A 748 -37.05 2.68 -28.26
C SER A 748 -38.56 2.59 -28.46
N THR A 749 -39.27 2.22 -27.40
CA THR A 749 -40.74 2.09 -27.39
C THR A 749 -41.30 2.59 -26.08
N ASP A 750 -42.48 3.19 -26.14
CA ASP A 750 -43.16 3.77 -24.99
C ASP A 750 -44.62 3.32 -24.94
N ASP A 751 -45.04 3.07 -23.71
CA ASP A 751 -46.38 2.79 -23.19
C ASP A 751 -47.22 1.79 -24.01
N VAL A 752 -46.59 0.67 -24.38
CA VAL A 752 -47.25 -0.41 -25.11
C VAL A 752 -48.12 -1.23 -24.16
N GLU A 753 -49.42 -0.99 -24.19
CA GLU A 753 -50.43 -1.73 -23.42
C GLU A 753 -50.66 -3.13 -24.02
N ILE A 754 -50.51 -4.17 -23.20
CA ILE A 754 -50.80 -5.57 -23.55
C ILE A 754 -51.55 -6.28 -22.42
N ILE A 755 -52.20 -7.40 -22.76
CA ILE A 755 -52.79 -8.32 -21.79
C ILE A 755 -52.00 -9.62 -21.83
N ILE A 756 -51.52 -10.03 -20.65
CA ILE A 756 -50.74 -11.24 -20.38
C ILE A 756 -51.69 -12.25 -19.74
N GLU A 757 -51.96 -13.38 -20.39
CA GLU A 757 -52.65 -14.52 -19.77
C GLU A 757 -51.65 -15.63 -19.44
N ASP A 758 -51.55 -15.95 -18.14
CA ASP A 758 -50.68 -17.01 -17.62
C ASP A 758 -51.18 -18.39 -18.05
N THR A 759 -50.35 -19.18 -18.75
CA THR A 759 -50.82 -20.42 -19.39
C THR A 759 -51.21 -21.52 -18.40
N GLU A 760 -50.63 -21.54 -17.19
CA GLU A 760 -50.93 -22.53 -16.14
C GLU A 760 -52.10 -22.11 -15.25
N THR A 761 -52.10 -20.87 -14.75
CA THR A 761 -53.11 -20.39 -13.80
C THR A 761 -54.35 -19.79 -14.46
N LYS A 762 -54.25 -19.43 -15.76
CA LYS A 762 -55.25 -18.69 -16.52
C LYS A 762 -55.74 -17.41 -15.84
N THR A 763 -54.82 -16.76 -15.13
CA THR A 763 -54.95 -15.39 -14.66
C THR A 763 -54.55 -14.43 -15.78
N LYS A 764 -55.37 -13.39 -16.01
CA LYS A 764 -55.05 -12.28 -16.91
C LYS A 764 -54.49 -11.10 -16.11
N LYS A 765 -53.46 -10.45 -16.63
CA LYS A 765 -52.95 -9.17 -16.18
C LYS A 765 -52.86 -8.21 -17.35
N ARG A 766 -53.32 -6.97 -17.16
CA ARG A 766 -53.20 -5.88 -18.12
C ARG A 766 -52.01 -5.03 -17.70
N VAL A 767 -51.02 -4.90 -18.57
CA VAL A 767 -49.76 -4.20 -18.25
C VAL A 767 -49.42 -3.17 -19.32
N VAL A 768 -48.72 -2.12 -18.89
CA VAL A 768 -48.00 -1.20 -19.78
C VAL A 768 -46.53 -1.60 -19.76
N ILE A 769 -45.89 -1.66 -20.93
CA ILE A 769 -44.47 -1.93 -21.05
C ILE A 769 -43.82 -0.84 -21.93
N SER A 770 -42.71 -0.29 -21.45
CA SER A 770 -41.84 0.61 -22.22
C SER A 770 -40.45 -0.01 -22.34
N GLY A 771 -39.73 0.30 -23.43
CA GLY A 771 -38.52 -0.39 -23.84
C GLY A 771 -37.41 0.55 -24.28
N ARG A 772 -36.17 0.29 -23.84
CA ARG A 772 -35.00 1.11 -24.15
C ARG A 772 -33.77 0.26 -24.48
N PRO A 773 -33.07 0.51 -25.60
CA PRO A 773 -31.77 -0.11 -25.86
C PRO A 773 -30.71 0.42 -24.87
N ILE A 774 -29.86 -0.46 -24.37
CA ILE A 774 -28.59 -0.08 -23.73
C ILE A 774 -27.50 -0.21 -24.79
N ILE A 775 -26.84 0.91 -25.10
CA ILE A 775 -25.78 0.99 -26.10
C ILE A 775 -24.39 1.14 -25.48
N ASP A 776 -23.36 0.68 -26.20
CA ASP A 776 -21.95 0.92 -25.86
C ASP A 776 -21.43 2.25 -26.46
N GLU A 777 -20.16 2.57 -26.17
CA GLU A 777 -19.48 3.77 -26.70
C GLU A 777 -19.39 3.79 -28.25
N ASN A 778 -19.56 2.65 -28.91
CA ASN A 778 -19.55 2.49 -30.37
C ASN A 778 -20.97 2.52 -30.99
N ASN A 779 -22.00 2.79 -30.18
CA ASN A 779 -23.41 2.82 -30.58
C ASN A 779 -23.97 1.45 -31.03
N TYR A 780 -23.46 0.34 -30.51
CA TYR A 780 -24.05 -0.99 -30.62
C TYR A 780 -24.94 -1.32 -29.42
N VAL A 781 -26.09 -1.96 -29.65
CA VAL A 781 -26.97 -2.44 -28.59
C VAL A 781 -26.35 -3.67 -27.91
N ILE A 782 -25.97 -3.52 -26.64
CA ILE A 782 -25.36 -4.60 -25.84
C ILE A 782 -26.39 -5.32 -24.96
N ALA A 783 -27.42 -4.60 -24.53
CA ALA A 783 -28.51 -5.08 -23.68
C ALA A 783 -29.80 -4.28 -23.96
N ALA A 784 -30.92 -4.69 -23.38
CA ALA A 784 -32.18 -3.97 -23.42
C ALA A 784 -32.80 -3.89 -22.02
N VAL A 785 -33.43 -2.75 -21.73
CA VAL A 785 -34.26 -2.51 -20.56
C VAL A 785 -35.72 -2.53 -20.98
N ALA A 786 -36.57 -3.12 -20.13
CA ALA A 786 -37.99 -2.83 -20.10
C ALA A 786 -38.45 -2.57 -18.65
N ASN A 787 -39.27 -1.54 -18.47
CA ASN A 787 -40.13 -1.39 -17.30
C ASN A 787 -41.54 -1.92 -17.63
N ILE A 788 -42.17 -2.54 -16.64
CA ILE A 788 -43.46 -3.20 -16.72
C ILE A 788 -44.32 -2.70 -15.56
N LYS A 789 -45.49 -2.15 -15.88
CA LYS A 789 -46.43 -1.59 -14.90
C LYS A 789 -47.73 -2.38 -14.95
N ASP A 790 -48.09 -3.04 -13.84
CA ASP A 790 -49.39 -3.70 -13.73
C ASP A 790 -50.48 -2.64 -13.55
N ILE A 791 -51.36 -2.55 -14.55
CA ILE A 791 -52.48 -1.61 -14.58
C ILE A 791 -53.82 -2.34 -14.52
N THR A 792 -53.83 -3.65 -14.18
CA THR A 792 -55.06 -4.45 -14.11
C THR A 792 -56.06 -3.81 -13.16
N TYR A 793 -55.64 -3.51 -11.92
CA TYR A 793 -56.48 -2.84 -10.93
C TYR A 793 -56.87 -1.40 -11.32
N TYR A 794 -55.99 -0.68 -12.01
CA TYR A 794 -56.29 0.66 -12.52
C TYR A 794 -57.37 0.63 -13.61
N LYS A 795 -57.31 -0.34 -14.53
CA LYS A 795 -58.33 -0.52 -15.58
C LYS A 795 -59.63 -1.13 -15.04
N GLU A 796 -59.57 -1.99 -14.02
CA GLU A 796 -60.77 -2.42 -13.28
C GLU A 796 -61.45 -1.24 -12.58
N LEU A 797 -60.68 -0.34 -11.96
CA LEU A 797 -61.22 0.90 -11.37
C LEU A 797 -61.76 1.88 -12.43
N GLU A 798 -61.07 2.03 -13.57
CA GLU A 798 -61.51 2.87 -14.69
C GLU A 798 -62.82 2.35 -15.28
N VAL A 799 -62.94 1.04 -15.52
CA VAL A 799 -64.18 0.39 -15.96
C VAL A 799 -65.27 0.46 -14.89
N ALA A 800 -64.95 0.27 -13.60
CA ALA A 800 -65.93 0.42 -12.52
C ALA A 800 -66.39 1.88 -12.35
N LEU A 801 -65.53 2.85 -12.66
CA LEU A 801 -65.86 4.28 -12.70
C LEU A 801 -66.74 4.59 -13.90
N GLU A 802 -66.43 4.09 -15.11
CA GLU A 802 -67.30 4.19 -16.29
C GLU A 802 -68.65 3.50 -16.08
N GLU A 803 -68.69 2.32 -15.46
CA GLU A 803 -69.94 1.62 -15.15
C GLU A 803 -70.75 2.39 -14.09
N SER A 804 -70.09 2.96 -13.09
CA SER A 804 -70.72 3.86 -12.12
C SER A 804 -71.28 5.10 -12.82
N GLU A 805 -70.51 5.72 -13.72
CA GLU A 805 -70.94 6.89 -14.49
C GLU A 805 -72.10 6.54 -15.42
N GLN A 806 -72.08 5.41 -16.11
CA GLN A 806 -73.19 4.90 -16.92
C GLN A 806 -74.43 4.56 -16.07
N LYS A 807 -74.24 4.06 -14.85
CA LYS A 807 -75.31 3.76 -13.88
C LYS A 807 -75.94 5.06 -13.37
N TYR A 808 -75.15 6.10 -13.10
CA TYR A 808 -75.65 7.45 -12.83
C TYR A 808 -76.35 8.05 -14.05
N ARG A 809 -75.75 8.03 -15.25
CA ARG A 809 -76.37 8.48 -16.53
C ARG A 809 -77.72 7.79 -16.80
N LYS A 810 -77.87 6.50 -16.45
CA LYS A 810 -79.14 5.76 -16.50
C LYS A 810 -80.16 6.24 -15.46
N LEU A 811 -79.72 6.52 -14.22
CA LEU A 811 -80.57 7.05 -13.15
C LEU A 811 -81.15 8.45 -13.45
N ILE A 812 -80.44 9.30 -14.20
CA ILE A 812 -80.93 10.62 -14.67
C ILE A 812 -81.79 10.56 -15.94
N GLY A 813 -82.12 9.37 -16.46
CA GLY A 813 -83.20 9.20 -17.44
C GLY A 813 -82.93 9.68 -18.87
N PHE A 814 -81.66 9.80 -19.28
CA PHE A 814 -81.31 10.16 -20.67
C PHE A 814 -81.80 9.11 -21.68
N LYS A 815 -82.81 9.48 -22.48
CA LYS A 815 -83.11 8.78 -23.73
C LYS A 815 -82.03 9.10 -24.76
N LYS A 816 -81.63 8.09 -25.56
CA LYS A 816 -80.86 8.31 -26.78
C LYS A 816 -81.67 9.14 -27.77
N GLY A 817 -81.03 10.17 -28.33
CA GLY A 817 -81.36 10.78 -29.62
C GLY A 817 -80.32 10.33 -30.64
#